data_AF-A0A7C3W7A7-F1
#
_entry.id   AF-A0A7C3W7A7-F1
#
_cell.length_a   1.000
_cell.length_b   1.000
_cell.length_c   1.000
_cell.angle_alpha   90.00
_cell.angle_beta   90.00
_cell.angle_gamma   90.00
#
_symmetry.space_group_name_H-M   'P 1'
#
loop_
_entity.id
_entity.type
_entity.pdbx_description
1 polymer ?
#
loop_
_entity_poly.entity_id
_entity_poly.type
_entity_poly.pdbx_seq_one_letter_code
_entity_poly.pdbx_strand_id
1 'polypeptide(L)'
;MSSKAISDAQNTAPSGNIASPSLWHWIVAHREAIAYGLLFVLAVFTRFYDLESRAISHDESLHMLYSYKLYNGEGYRHDPMMHGPFLFEFNALLFFLFGHNNFVGRVGVALFGVALVMLPYWFRPWLGRLGAIAASTMILISPVITHYSRHLRHDIFNEVFTLVMYVSLFHYLTAWQRGDFLRMKRWLYIGAAAVALSLTVMEIAYIHGFIGLTFIAATILVENLSLTQRRRLFWIGTAALVVIGIIALWLTFGNAGPVPLDQPPNLARQVISSLQQLVGGLAGGASAVPQENMRAAWKVIHLLVLAGGLFFAATTLALSVTDKTLPLEKQRVQLFPVRLMSEAVRSLPLREVGIAVLIGAITFVTLYTTFFTNPYGLVSGTWGAIYYWLSQQDVQRGGQPWYYYLMLLPLYEFLPFFIGAAGGIWYLIRRWRVTRPAAPEREPIIEGKPSVPSVAADVGDVLHVYFPAFALYWVIDAIFIYSWAGEKMPWLTTHMSLPLIFMAAWTCERVFAGLQGRWRTLWERGGVLFAVLLPLTALALVALLSVQPFRSYSLFDLRDTGQWLGSLIVFGLLSYALIYYGRKLGRSLATRVVFLTFLVVLVIFTARSSWLVSFINYDDVSEYLFYAHGAPDVTLAMRQIEDISRRTVGDKLIKVAYDNESTWPLEWYFREYPNRTYYGDSPSRQQLEAPIVIVGPSNEGKVTPYLGDNYVRFNYRLVWWPLETYKEQSPVKIWHTYFVPATLPDDPAGRQAAWNQVSENRKALWEFFFYHRHKTPKDQWPYVHRFYMYVRKDVLNQLWDYHTGPAPAEMPTEPYAVKHQEIRAKRAIGGQGTGIGRFTTPRAIAVGADGLWYVADSGNNRVQVLDAQGNVVHSWGSSGSGAGQFQEPWGIVVNTEMGRVYVSDTWNHRIQAFDLEGTFLFAWGYFADTAGQIDRDPGGFWGPRDIAIDEEGNIYVADTGNKRIQKFTADGEFIAQWGGAGILPGRFDEPTSLAFAPDGTLYVADTWNRRIQAFSAEMIPLRQWAIESWESTSVVNKPYVRVDRAGNVYASDPERYRVLVFDAQGAFLLSFGQYGADMASFALPLGMAFEADGDLLVVDSDNHRLLEFPPPLEAAGSKEER
;
A
#
# COMPACT_ATOMS: atom_id res chain seq x y z
N MET A 1 55.93 -15.31 46.26
CA MET A 1 56.93 -15.40 47.34
C MET A 1 56.28 -14.97 48.66
N SER A 2 56.28 -15.89 49.64
CA SER A 2 56.02 -15.77 51.11
C SER A 2 54.76 -15.00 51.58
N SER A 3 53.68 -15.55 52.16
CA SER A 3 53.40 -16.67 53.11
C SER A 3 53.52 -16.35 54.62
N LYS A 4 52.55 -16.91 55.38
CA LYS A 4 52.42 -17.18 56.84
C LYS A 4 51.77 -16.08 57.72
N ALA A 5 50.88 -16.38 58.67
CA ALA A 5 50.40 -17.64 59.29
C ALA A 5 49.05 -17.39 60.03
N ILE A 6 48.03 -18.29 59.95
CA ILE A 6 47.70 -19.44 60.86
C ILE A 6 47.14 -18.96 62.23
N SER A 7 45.82 -19.04 62.45
CA SER A 7 45.02 -20.14 63.09
C SER A 7 45.23 -20.29 64.60
N ASP A 8 44.13 -20.20 65.38
CA ASP A 8 43.61 -21.29 66.23
C ASP A 8 42.52 -20.86 67.23
N ALA A 9 41.65 -21.84 67.53
CA ALA A 9 40.68 -22.01 68.63
C ALA A 9 39.19 -22.01 68.18
N GLN A 10 38.64 -23.15 67.70
CA GLN A 10 38.10 -24.33 68.40
C GLN A 10 36.60 -24.27 68.76
N ASN A 11 35.84 -25.23 68.21
CA ASN A 11 34.63 -25.93 68.68
C ASN A 11 33.42 -25.09 69.16
N THR A 12 32.22 -25.26 68.60
CA THR A 12 31.40 -26.47 68.70
C THR A 12 30.39 -26.60 67.55
N ALA A 13 30.27 -27.79 66.98
CA ALA A 13 29.15 -28.17 66.13
C ALA A 13 27.98 -28.67 66.98
N PRO A 14 26.75 -28.23 66.72
CA PRO A 14 25.59 -29.10 66.79
C PRO A 14 25.34 -29.68 65.40
N SER A 15 25.42 -31.00 65.31
CA SER A 15 24.84 -31.79 64.24
C SER A 15 23.37 -31.41 64.02
N GLY A 16 23.10 -30.70 62.94
CA GLY A 16 21.75 -30.41 62.46
C GLY A 16 21.71 -30.57 60.95
N ASN A 17 21.03 -31.61 60.49
CA ASN A 17 20.72 -31.91 59.09
C ASN A 17 20.65 -30.65 58.21
N ILE A 18 21.64 -30.46 57.34
CA ILE A 18 21.49 -29.56 56.19
C ILE A 18 20.59 -30.31 55.22
N ALA A 19 19.28 -30.14 55.38
CA ALA A 19 18.31 -30.56 54.39
C ALA A 19 18.72 -29.93 53.06
N SER A 20 18.96 -30.75 52.04
CA SER A 20 19.10 -30.28 50.66
C SER A 20 17.93 -29.32 50.38
N PRO A 21 18.18 -28.07 49.94
CA PRO A 21 17.08 -27.16 49.68
C PRO A 21 16.12 -27.83 48.71
N SER A 22 14.89 -28.08 49.15
CA SER A 22 13.90 -28.76 48.33
C SER A 22 13.74 -28.01 47.01
N LEU A 23 13.43 -28.73 45.92
CA LEU A 23 13.20 -28.14 44.58
C LEU A 23 12.30 -26.89 44.65
N TRP A 24 11.32 -26.90 45.56
CA TRP A 24 10.45 -25.76 45.83
C TRP A 24 11.18 -24.50 46.33
N HIS A 25 12.12 -24.63 47.27
CA HIS A 25 12.94 -23.51 47.74
C HIS A 25 13.82 -22.96 46.61
N TRP A 26 14.37 -23.83 45.77
CA TRP A 26 15.14 -23.40 44.59
C TRP A 26 14.27 -22.65 43.58
N ILE A 27 13.07 -23.16 43.26
CA ILE A 27 12.10 -22.51 42.35
C ILE A 27 11.70 -21.13 42.89
N VAL A 28 11.38 -21.03 44.17
CA VAL A 28 10.98 -19.74 44.78
C VAL A 28 12.14 -18.74 44.75
N ALA A 29 13.37 -19.18 44.99
CA ALA A 29 14.56 -18.34 44.93
C ALA A 29 14.89 -17.86 43.50
N HIS A 30 14.63 -18.68 42.48
CA HIS A 30 14.96 -18.41 41.08
C HIS A 30 13.78 -18.03 40.19
N ARG A 31 12.59 -17.81 40.76
CA ARG A 31 11.33 -17.55 40.03
C ARG A 31 11.41 -16.49 38.94
N GLU A 32 12.22 -15.45 39.14
CA GLU A 32 12.39 -14.37 38.15
C GLU A 32 13.24 -14.84 36.96
N ALA A 33 14.33 -15.57 37.21
CA ALA A 33 15.15 -16.16 36.16
C ALA A 33 14.37 -17.23 35.37
N ILE A 34 13.55 -18.03 36.06
CA ILE A 34 12.65 -19.01 35.41
C ILE A 34 11.62 -18.29 34.52
N ALA A 35 11.05 -17.17 34.98
CA ALA A 35 10.10 -16.39 34.18
C ALA A 35 10.74 -15.83 32.90
N TYR A 36 11.94 -15.26 32.98
CA TYR A 36 12.66 -14.80 31.79
C TYR A 36 13.11 -15.95 30.89
N GLY A 37 13.49 -17.10 31.45
CA GLY A 37 13.79 -18.31 30.67
C GLY A 37 12.58 -18.80 29.88
N LEU A 38 11.39 -18.80 30.50
CA LEU A 38 10.14 -19.13 29.81
C LEU A 38 9.79 -18.11 28.73
N LEU A 39 9.91 -16.80 29.04
CA LEU A 39 9.68 -15.74 28.06
C LEU A 39 10.62 -15.86 26.86
N PHE A 40 11.89 -16.20 27.08
CA PHE A 40 12.84 -16.44 25.99
C PHE A 40 12.42 -17.61 25.11
N VAL A 41 12.08 -18.76 25.70
CA VAL A 41 11.62 -19.94 24.94
C VAL A 41 10.35 -19.63 24.14
N LEU A 42 9.38 -18.94 24.75
CA LEU A 42 8.15 -18.54 24.07
C LEU A 42 8.41 -17.48 22.98
N ALA A 43 9.35 -16.55 23.20
CA ALA A 43 9.75 -15.59 22.19
C ALA A 43 10.37 -16.30 20.98
N VAL A 44 11.34 -17.19 21.22
CA VAL A 44 11.94 -18.00 20.15
C VAL A 44 10.86 -18.77 19.39
N PHE A 45 9.98 -19.48 20.10
CA PHE A 45 8.87 -20.21 19.47
C PHE A 45 7.99 -19.28 18.62
N THR A 46 7.46 -18.20 19.20
CA THR A 46 6.54 -17.31 18.48
C THR A 46 7.19 -16.53 17.34
N ARG A 47 8.51 -16.29 17.37
CA ARG A 47 9.20 -15.58 16.28
C ARG A 47 9.70 -16.50 15.17
N PHE A 48 10.05 -17.75 15.48
CA PHE A 48 10.62 -18.68 14.50
C PHE A 48 9.65 -19.74 13.96
N TYR A 49 8.56 -20.05 14.68
CA TYR A 49 7.61 -21.06 14.24
C TYR A 49 6.98 -20.67 12.90
N ASP A 50 7.03 -21.56 11.90
CA ASP A 50 6.39 -21.38 10.58
C ASP A 50 6.73 -20.05 9.87
N LEU A 51 8.01 -19.69 9.82
CA LEU A 51 8.48 -18.49 9.12
C LEU A 51 8.51 -18.64 7.58
N GLU A 52 8.48 -19.86 7.05
CA GLU A 52 8.69 -20.13 5.63
C GLU A 52 7.40 -20.08 4.79
N SER A 53 6.28 -20.53 5.37
CA SER A 53 5.02 -20.79 4.67
C SER A 53 4.39 -19.56 4.00
N ARG A 54 4.57 -18.37 4.59
CA ARG A 54 3.98 -17.11 4.14
C ARG A 54 4.60 -16.61 2.84
N ALA A 55 3.74 -16.29 1.88
CA ALA A 55 4.11 -15.61 0.63
C ALA A 55 4.91 -14.32 0.92
N ILE A 56 5.95 -14.08 0.12
CA ILE A 56 6.75 -12.86 0.25
C ILE A 56 5.90 -11.69 -0.25
N SER A 57 5.76 -10.64 0.56
CA SER A 57 5.06 -9.42 0.15
C SER A 57 5.89 -8.57 -0.81
N HIS A 58 5.27 -7.58 -1.43
CA HIS A 58 5.95 -6.60 -2.28
C HIS A 58 7.23 -6.01 -1.62
N ASP A 59 7.11 -5.34 -0.47
CA ASP A 59 8.27 -4.69 0.18
C ASP A 59 9.34 -5.70 0.63
N GLU A 60 8.88 -6.83 1.16
CA GLU A 60 9.75 -7.91 1.64
C GLU A 60 10.59 -8.50 0.51
N SER A 61 10.01 -8.67 -0.68
CA SER A 61 10.72 -9.20 -1.86
C SER A 61 11.85 -8.29 -2.32
N LEU A 62 11.65 -6.98 -2.22
CA LEU A 62 12.66 -5.97 -2.53
C LEU A 62 13.79 -6.04 -1.49
N HIS A 63 13.46 -6.06 -0.19
CA HIS A 63 14.46 -6.22 0.87
C HIS A 63 15.32 -7.48 0.68
N MET A 64 14.67 -8.62 0.38
CA MET A 64 15.35 -9.89 0.17
C MET A 64 16.21 -9.88 -1.10
N LEU A 65 15.69 -9.38 -2.23
CA LEU A 65 16.41 -9.37 -3.49
C LEU A 65 17.68 -8.53 -3.42
N TYR A 66 17.62 -7.31 -2.89
CA TYR A 66 18.80 -6.45 -2.80
C TYR A 66 19.82 -6.95 -1.77
N SER A 67 19.36 -7.61 -0.70
CA SER A 67 20.26 -8.33 0.22
C SER A 67 20.98 -9.49 -0.51
N TYR A 68 20.26 -10.21 -1.37
CA TYR A 68 20.81 -11.31 -2.18
C TYR A 68 21.83 -10.81 -3.22
N LYS A 69 21.54 -9.70 -3.91
CA LYS A 69 22.49 -9.05 -4.83
C LYS A 69 23.78 -8.65 -4.12
N LEU A 70 23.67 -8.07 -2.92
CA LEU A 70 24.83 -7.73 -2.10
C LEU A 70 25.62 -8.99 -1.70
N TYR A 71 24.93 -10.05 -1.27
CA TYR A 71 25.53 -11.36 -0.98
C TYR A 71 26.28 -11.97 -2.20
N ASN A 72 25.72 -11.84 -3.41
CA ASN A 72 26.31 -12.34 -4.65
C ASN A 72 27.48 -11.50 -5.18
N GLY A 73 27.80 -10.36 -4.54
CA GLY A 73 28.86 -9.46 -5.02
C GLY A 73 28.45 -8.58 -6.21
N GLU A 74 27.15 -8.46 -6.50
CA GLU A 74 26.62 -7.51 -7.52
C GLU A 74 26.68 -6.04 -7.02
N GLY A 75 27.07 -5.83 -5.76
CA GLY A 75 27.15 -4.53 -5.11
C GLY A 75 25.82 -4.04 -4.55
N TYR A 76 25.89 -3.02 -3.68
CA TYR A 76 24.72 -2.32 -3.17
C TYR A 76 24.97 -0.82 -3.23
N ARG A 77 24.06 -0.10 -3.89
CA ARG A 77 24.04 1.36 -3.87
C ARG A 77 22.87 1.81 -3.03
N HIS A 78 23.18 2.45 -1.89
CA HIS A 78 22.14 3.03 -1.05
C HIS A 78 21.32 4.06 -1.84
N ASP A 79 20.00 3.87 -1.83
CA ASP A 79 19.01 4.77 -2.37
C ASP A 79 18.04 5.14 -1.22
N PRO A 80 17.74 6.43 -0.98
CA PRO A 80 16.78 6.84 0.04
C PRO A 80 15.43 6.12 0.01
N MET A 81 14.97 5.68 -1.16
CA MET A 81 13.75 4.87 -1.32
C MET A 81 13.80 3.57 -0.52
N MET A 82 15.00 3.03 -0.33
CA MET A 82 15.27 1.74 0.34
C MET A 82 15.41 1.88 1.85
N HIS A 83 15.21 3.06 2.44
CA HIS A 83 15.54 3.36 3.84
C HIS A 83 17.02 3.08 4.15
N GLY A 84 17.35 2.70 5.39
CA GLY A 84 18.73 2.56 5.83
C GLY A 84 19.41 1.23 5.44
N PRO A 85 20.76 1.22 5.30
CA PRO A 85 21.52 0.06 4.81
C PRO A 85 21.55 -1.15 5.76
N PHE A 86 21.31 -0.95 7.07
CA PHE A 86 21.49 -1.98 8.08
C PHE A 86 20.72 -3.27 7.77
N LEU A 87 19.47 -3.15 7.31
CA LEU A 87 18.63 -4.31 6.99
C LEU A 87 19.26 -5.16 5.88
N PHE A 88 19.73 -4.52 4.81
CA PHE A 88 20.28 -5.20 3.64
C PHE A 88 21.60 -5.88 3.96
N GLU A 89 22.49 -5.18 4.68
CA GLU A 89 23.81 -5.70 5.03
C GLU A 89 23.71 -6.85 6.05
N PHE A 90 22.84 -6.69 7.06
CA PHE A 90 22.62 -7.74 8.04
C PHE A 90 21.97 -8.98 7.41
N ASN A 91 21.02 -8.78 6.50
CA ASN A 91 20.37 -9.90 5.83
C ASN A 91 21.28 -10.56 4.77
N ALA A 92 22.14 -9.80 4.08
CA ALA A 92 23.19 -10.35 3.23
C ALA A 92 24.19 -11.22 4.02
N LEU A 93 24.56 -10.79 5.25
CA LEU A 93 25.35 -11.61 6.17
C LEU A 93 24.63 -12.91 6.53
N LEU A 94 23.32 -12.89 6.76
CA LEU A 94 22.55 -14.10 7.05
C LEU A 94 22.51 -15.05 5.83
N PHE A 95 22.36 -14.51 4.62
CA PHE A 95 22.46 -15.31 3.40
C PHE A 95 23.85 -15.92 3.22
N PHE A 96 24.91 -15.18 3.56
CA PHE A 96 26.27 -15.71 3.56
C PHE A 96 26.46 -16.87 4.55
N LEU A 97 25.87 -16.77 5.75
CA LEU A 97 26.04 -17.77 6.80
C LEU A 97 25.15 -19.01 6.65
N PHE A 98 23.93 -18.86 6.10
CA PHE A 98 22.89 -19.89 6.14
C PHE A 98 22.24 -20.20 4.79
N GLY A 99 22.68 -19.56 3.70
CA GLY A 99 22.07 -19.65 2.38
C GLY A 99 20.84 -18.75 2.23
N HIS A 100 20.31 -18.66 1.01
CA HIS A 100 19.18 -17.79 0.69
C HIS A 100 17.87 -18.57 0.52
N ASN A 101 16.87 -18.24 1.32
CA ASN A 101 15.49 -18.72 1.16
C ASN A 101 14.53 -17.82 1.96
N ASN A 102 13.23 -18.10 1.88
CA ASN A 102 12.19 -17.33 2.56
C ASN A 102 12.35 -17.35 4.10
N PHE A 103 12.78 -18.49 4.66
CA PHE A 103 13.02 -18.62 6.09
C PHE A 103 14.19 -17.74 6.54
N VAL A 104 15.36 -17.88 5.92
CA VAL A 104 16.58 -17.14 6.29
C VAL A 104 16.38 -15.63 6.15
N GLY A 105 15.66 -15.18 5.11
CA GLY A 105 15.38 -13.76 4.93
C GLY A 105 14.57 -13.13 6.07
N ARG A 106 13.85 -13.93 6.88
CA ARG A 106 13.10 -13.46 8.05
C ARG A 106 13.79 -13.74 9.39
N VAL A 107 14.90 -14.49 9.40
CA VAL A 107 15.65 -14.82 10.64
C VAL A 107 16.10 -13.55 11.35
N GLY A 108 16.56 -12.54 10.60
CA GLY A 108 17.09 -11.31 11.20
C GLY A 108 16.05 -10.56 12.05
N VAL A 109 14.85 -10.35 11.50
CA VAL A 109 13.75 -9.70 12.24
C VAL A 109 13.24 -10.57 13.38
N ALA A 110 13.24 -11.90 13.24
CA ALA A 110 12.85 -12.81 14.31
C ALA A 110 13.82 -12.75 15.50
N LEU A 111 15.13 -12.72 15.25
CA LEU A 111 16.17 -12.55 16.28
C LEU A 111 15.99 -11.22 17.05
N PHE A 112 15.77 -10.13 16.32
CA PHE A 112 15.54 -8.83 16.94
C PHE A 112 14.20 -8.77 17.66
N GLY A 113 13.17 -9.48 17.19
CA GLY A 113 11.92 -9.69 17.90
C GLY A 113 12.10 -10.41 19.25
N VAL A 114 12.96 -11.44 19.30
CA VAL A 114 13.33 -12.11 20.56
C VAL A 114 14.08 -11.15 21.48
N ALA A 115 15.04 -10.40 20.94
CA ALA A 115 15.77 -9.39 21.70
C ALA A 115 14.83 -8.32 22.30
N LEU A 116 13.84 -7.88 21.54
CA LEU A 116 12.83 -6.90 21.97
C LEU A 116 12.00 -7.40 23.16
N VAL A 117 11.66 -8.69 23.23
CA VAL A 117 10.97 -9.29 24.38
C VAL A 117 11.83 -9.28 25.65
N MET A 118 13.15 -9.41 25.51
CA MET A 118 14.08 -9.52 26.66
C MET A 118 14.58 -8.17 27.17
N LEU A 119 14.63 -7.16 26.30
CA LEU A 119 15.10 -5.79 26.59
C LEU A 119 14.48 -5.12 27.84
N PRO A 120 13.17 -5.30 28.17
CA PRO A 120 12.57 -4.70 29.36
C PRO A 120 13.24 -5.09 30.68
N TYR A 121 14.02 -6.19 30.71
CA TYR A 121 14.84 -6.57 31.87
C TYR A 121 15.72 -5.42 32.37
N TRP A 122 16.31 -4.64 31.46
CA TRP A 122 17.18 -3.52 31.84
C TRP A 122 16.43 -2.29 32.34
N PHE A 123 15.11 -2.22 32.17
CA PHE A 123 14.24 -1.18 32.73
C PHE A 123 13.70 -1.52 34.12
N ARG A 124 14.01 -2.73 34.64
CA ARG A 124 13.66 -3.21 35.99
C ARG A 124 13.91 -2.19 37.12
N PRO A 125 14.99 -1.37 37.13
CA PRO A 125 15.16 -0.37 38.18
C PRO A 125 13.99 0.61 38.27
N TRP A 126 13.37 1.01 37.15
CA TRP A 126 12.31 2.03 37.16
C TRP A 126 10.91 1.46 37.03
N LEU A 127 10.77 0.33 36.32
CA LEU A 127 9.50 -0.42 36.18
C LEU A 127 9.17 -1.30 37.39
N GLY A 128 10.17 -1.70 38.16
CA GLY A 128 10.02 -2.78 39.13
C GLY A 128 10.11 -4.18 38.50
N ARG A 129 10.13 -5.22 39.34
CA ARG A 129 10.36 -6.60 38.89
C ARG A 129 9.18 -7.14 38.09
N LEU A 130 7.96 -6.95 38.60
CA LEU A 130 6.75 -7.43 37.94
C LEU A 130 6.39 -6.54 36.74
N GLY A 131 6.69 -5.24 36.81
CA GLY A 131 6.59 -4.33 35.67
C GLY A 131 7.46 -4.76 34.50
N ALA A 132 8.74 -5.08 34.72
CA ALA A 132 9.63 -5.54 33.64
C ALA A 132 9.16 -6.86 33.01
N ILE A 133 8.69 -7.81 33.83
CA ILE A 133 8.08 -9.06 33.32
C ILE A 133 6.79 -8.75 32.55
N ALA A 134 5.93 -7.86 33.05
CA ALA A 134 4.69 -7.48 32.38
C ALA A 134 4.95 -6.83 31.02
N ALA A 135 5.94 -5.93 30.93
CA ALA A 135 6.36 -5.34 29.65
C ALA A 135 6.84 -6.43 28.67
N SER A 136 7.70 -7.34 29.12
CA SER A 136 8.20 -8.46 28.30
C SER A 136 7.06 -9.35 27.81
N THR A 137 6.12 -9.70 28.68
CA THR A 137 4.93 -10.48 28.33
C THR A 137 4.05 -9.76 27.31
N MET A 138 3.82 -8.44 27.49
CA MET A 138 3.02 -7.65 26.56
C MET A 138 3.68 -7.52 25.18
N ILE A 139 5.00 -7.38 25.10
CA ILE A 139 5.74 -7.41 23.82
C ILE A 139 5.64 -8.80 23.18
N LEU A 140 5.75 -9.88 23.97
CA LEU A 140 5.63 -11.26 23.49
C LEU A 140 4.27 -11.53 22.84
N ILE A 141 3.18 -11.05 23.45
CA ILE A 141 1.80 -11.30 23.00
C ILE A 141 1.18 -10.15 22.19
N SER A 142 1.91 -9.07 21.91
CA SER A 142 1.40 -7.93 21.15
C SER A 142 1.10 -8.37 19.71
N PRO A 143 -0.13 -8.18 19.19
CA PRO A 143 -0.46 -8.56 17.83
C PRO A 143 0.38 -7.82 16.79
N VAL A 144 0.63 -6.52 17.00
CA VAL A 144 1.42 -5.69 16.08
C VAL A 144 2.89 -6.12 16.09
N ILE A 145 3.52 -6.18 17.27
CA ILE A 145 4.95 -6.49 17.38
C ILE A 145 5.23 -7.93 16.95
N THR A 146 4.36 -8.88 17.32
CA THR A 146 4.51 -10.29 16.91
C THR A 146 4.40 -10.44 15.40
N HIS A 147 3.47 -9.73 14.77
CA HIS A 147 3.33 -9.76 13.32
C HIS A 147 4.58 -9.21 12.62
N TYR A 148 5.01 -8.00 12.99
CA TYR A 148 6.12 -7.34 12.31
C TYR A 148 7.51 -7.92 12.64
N SER A 149 7.64 -8.69 13.73
CA SER A 149 8.88 -9.45 14.02
C SER A 149 8.99 -10.77 13.26
N ARG A 150 8.03 -11.06 12.38
CA ARG A 150 8.02 -12.21 11.46
C ARG A 150 8.03 -11.77 10.00
N HIS A 151 8.26 -10.49 9.75
CA HIS A 151 8.17 -9.84 8.44
C HIS A 151 9.42 -9.00 8.19
N LEU A 152 10.16 -9.22 7.10
CA LEU A 152 11.44 -8.52 6.87
C LEU A 152 11.18 -7.04 6.58
N ARG A 153 11.30 -6.22 7.64
CA ARG A 153 11.07 -4.78 7.63
C ARG A 153 11.95 -4.09 8.68
N HIS A 154 12.16 -2.80 8.50
CA HIS A 154 13.05 -1.98 9.32
C HIS A 154 12.56 -1.75 10.76
N ASP A 155 11.24 -1.75 11.00
CA ASP A 155 10.64 -1.28 12.26
C ASP A 155 11.16 -2.01 13.51
N ILE A 156 11.26 -3.33 13.46
CA ILE A 156 11.67 -4.13 14.64
C ILE A 156 13.15 -3.93 14.98
N PHE A 157 14.01 -3.77 13.97
CA PHE A 157 15.41 -3.40 14.20
C PHE A 157 15.49 -2.03 14.88
N ASN A 158 14.71 -1.07 14.38
CA ASN A 158 14.69 0.27 14.95
C ASN A 158 14.18 0.28 16.40
N GLU A 159 13.16 -0.51 16.73
CA GLU A 159 12.61 -0.56 18.09
C GLU A 159 13.59 -1.12 19.12
N VAL A 160 14.38 -2.13 18.74
CA VAL A 160 15.49 -2.64 19.56
C VAL A 160 16.48 -1.52 19.85
N PHE A 161 16.92 -0.78 18.82
CA PHE A 161 17.87 0.32 18.98
C PHE A 161 17.28 1.49 19.77
N THR A 162 16.00 1.80 19.60
CA THR A 162 15.26 2.80 20.40
C THR A 162 15.25 2.44 21.88
N LEU A 163 14.96 1.19 22.24
CA LEU A 163 15.02 0.76 23.65
C LEU A 163 16.44 0.78 24.20
N VAL A 164 17.44 0.38 23.41
CA VAL A 164 18.85 0.47 23.83
C VAL A 164 19.26 1.93 24.03
N MET A 165 18.79 2.86 23.18
CA MET A 165 19.00 4.29 23.33
C MET A 165 18.41 4.81 24.66
N TYR A 166 17.12 4.55 24.93
CA TYR A 166 16.46 5.06 26.13
C TYR A 166 16.96 4.38 27.41
N VAL A 167 17.23 3.07 27.41
CA VAL A 167 17.79 2.39 28.59
C VAL A 167 19.19 2.93 28.91
N SER A 168 19.98 3.23 27.88
CA SER A 168 21.30 3.84 28.04
C SER A 168 21.21 5.24 28.65
N LEU A 169 20.23 6.05 28.24
CA LEU A 169 19.98 7.37 28.84
C LEU A 169 19.73 7.25 30.35
N PHE A 170 18.80 6.40 30.78
CA PHE A 170 18.44 6.30 32.19
C PHE A 170 19.54 5.63 33.05
N HIS A 171 20.27 4.65 32.51
CA HIS A 171 21.43 4.07 33.20
C HIS A 171 22.62 5.03 33.26
N TYR A 172 22.83 5.86 32.23
CA TYR A 172 23.80 6.95 32.26
C TYR A 172 23.48 7.91 33.42
N LEU A 173 22.24 8.37 33.54
CA LEU A 173 21.80 9.25 34.62
C LEU A 173 21.93 8.59 36.00
N THR A 174 21.63 7.29 36.10
CA THR A 174 21.77 6.53 37.35
C THR A 174 23.24 6.41 37.75
N ALA A 175 24.13 6.11 36.80
CA ALA A 175 25.56 6.01 37.05
C ALA A 175 26.15 7.37 37.45
N TRP A 176 25.71 8.44 36.78
CA TRP A 176 26.08 9.82 37.12
C TRP A 176 25.68 10.18 38.55
N GLN A 177 24.41 9.94 38.92
CA GLN A 177 23.89 10.23 40.27
C GLN A 177 24.65 9.47 41.37
N ARG A 178 25.17 8.27 41.05
CA ARG A 178 25.95 7.43 41.97
C ARG A 178 27.45 7.71 41.95
N GLY A 179 27.93 8.61 41.08
CA GLY A 179 29.36 8.89 40.90
C GLY A 179 30.15 7.74 40.25
N ASP A 180 29.48 6.79 39.58
CA ASP A 180 30.14 5.66 38.89
C ASP A 180 30.53 6.07 37.46
N PHE A 181 31.68 6.74 37.33
CA PHE A 181 32.18 7.24 36.06
C PHE A 181 32.45 6.15 35.02
N LEU A 182 32.79 4.92 35.43
CA LEU A 182 33.07 3.83 34.49
C LEU A 182 31.78 3.36 33.83
N ARG A 183 30.72 3.13 34.61
CA ARG A 183 29.40 2.77 34.06
C ARG A 183 28.82 3.91 33.25
N MET A 184 28.99 5.15 33.70
CA MET A 184 28.54 6.33 32.98
C MET A 184 29.10 6.36 31.54
N LYS A 185 30.42 6.17 31.36
CA LYS A 185 31.06 6.13 30.03
C LYS A 185 30.54 4.98 29.17
N ARG A 186 30.38 3.79 29.75
CA ARG A 186 29.86 2.61 29.04
C ARG A 186 28.48 2.88 28.44
N TRP A 187 27.57 3.43 29.23
CA TRP A 187 26.21 3.73 28.76
C TRP A 187 26.18 4.89 27.76
N LEU A 188 27.08 5.87 27.88
CA LEU A 188 27.24 6.90 26.86
C LEU A 188 27.64 6.31 25.49
N TYR A 189 28.63 5.41 25.46
CA TYR A 189 29.09 4.79 24.22
C TYR A 189 28.06 3.82 23.61
N ILE A 190 27.39 3.01 24.45
CA ILE A 190 26.31 2.12 24.00
C ILE A 190 25.17 2.94 23.42
N GLY A 191 24.78 4.03 24.08
CA GLY A 191 23.76 4.96 23.58
C GLY A 191 24.14 5.56 22.23
N ALA A 192 25.39 6.00 22.06
CA ALA A 192 25.87 6.56 20.80
C ALA A 192 25.86 5.53 19.65
N ALA A 193 26.28 4.29 19.92
CA ALA A 193 26.19 3.21 18.95
C ALA A 193 24.72 2.90 18.58
N ALA A 194 23.81 2.87 19.56
CA ALA A 194 22.39 2.63 19.32
C ALA A 194 21.73 3.74 18.48
N VAL A 195 22.07 5.02 18.72
CA VAL A 195 21.60 6.14 17.90
C VAL A 195 22.10 5.99 16.47
N ALA A 196 23.38 5.70 16.26
CA ALA A 196 23.93 5.51 14.93
C ALA A 196 23.31 4.30 14.20
N LEU A 197 23.11 3.18 14.89
CA LEU A 197 22.45 2.00 14.33
C LEU A 197 20.99 2.28 13.95
N SER A 198 20.24 2.98 14.82
CA SER A 198 18.87 3.42 14.53
C SER A 198 18.81 4.28 13.26
N LEU A 199 19.73 5.25 13.12
CA LEU A 199 19.85 6.06 11.90
C LEU A 199 20.14 5.23 10.65
N THR A 200 20.95 4.18 10.77
CA THR A 200 21.26 3.26 9.64
C THR A 200 20.15 2.26 9.34
N VAL A 201 19.08 2.22 10.15
CA VAL A 201 17.90 1.40 9.90
C VAL A 201 16.88 2.18 9.09
N MET A 202 16.40 3.33 9.58
CA MET A 202 15.32 4.07 8.93
C MET A 202 15.19 5.51 9.44
N GLU A 203 14.58 6.38 8.66
CA GLU A 203 14.39 7.81 8.96
C GLU A 203 13.47 8.06 10.17
N ILE A 204 12.70 7.05 10.57
CA ILE A 204 11.93 7.11 11.83
C ILE A 204 12.84 7.28 13.07
N ALA A 205 14.13 6.97 12.98
CA ALA A 205 15.11 7.32 14.00
C ALA A 205 15.07 8.82 14.38
N TYR A 206 14.74 9.71 13.43
CA TYR A 206 14.59 11.14 13.70
C TYR A 206 13.44 11.45 14.67
N ILE A 207 12.32 10.72 14.59
CA ILE A 207 11.18 10.90 15.50
C ILE A 207 11.57 10.44 16.91
N HIS A 208 12.23 9.29 17.04
CA HIS A 208 12.67 8.77 18.34
C HIS A 208 13.74 9.67 18.98
N GLY A 209 14.71 10.11 18.18
CA GLY A 209 15.71 11.09 18.60
C GLY A 209 15.07 12.41 19.03
N PHE A 210 14.09 12.90 18.27
CA PHE A 210 13.32 14.10 18.61
C PHE A 210 12.65 13.95 19.98
N ILE A 211 11.83 12.90 20.19
CA ILE A 211 11.15 12.60 21.46
C ILE A 211 12.15 12.55 22.63
N GLY A 212 13.28 11.86 22.47
CA GLY A 212 14.33 11.80 23.51
C GLY A 212 14.95 13.17 23.82
N LEU A 213 15.31 13.94 22.79
CA LEU A 213 15.95 15.24 22.93
C LEU A 213 15.01 16.30 23.51
N THR A 214 13.76 16.35 23.06
CA THR A 214 12.75 17.28 23.58
C THR A 214 12.37 16.94 25.01
N PHE A 215 12.35 15.66 25.39
CA PHE A 215 12.21 15.26 26.80
C PHE A 215 13.35 15.80 27.67
N ILE A 216 14.61 15.67 27.21
CA ILE A 216 15.78 16.21 27.92
C ILE A 216 15.67 17.73 28.06
N ALA A 217 15.37 18.44 26.96
CA ALA A 217 15.21 19.89 26.95
C ALA A 217 14.07 20.37 27.87
N ALA A 218 12.91 19.71 27.82
CA ALA A 218 11.77 20.01 28.68
C ALA A 218 12.10 19.76 30.16
N THR A 219 12.83 18.69 30.48
CA THR A 219 13.26 18.39 31.85
C THR A 219 14.23 19.46 32.37
N ILE A 220 15.21 19.87 31.57
CA ILE A 220 16.16 20.95 31.93
C ILE A 220 15.41 22.27 32.16
N LEU A 221 14.45 22.61 31.30
CA LEU A 221 13.63 23.81 31.47
C LEU A 221 12.87 23.75 32.81
N VAL A 222 12.18 22.64 33.09
CA VAL A 222 11.40 22.45 34.32
C VAL A 222 12.28 22.46 35.58
N GLU A 223 13.46 21.83 35.55
CA GLU A 223 14.43 21.83 36.66
C GLU A 223 14.84 23.24 37.07
N ASN A 224 14.88 24.18 36.12
CA ASN A 224 15.23 25.59 36.36
C ASN A 224 14.07 26.47 36.85
N LEU A 225 12.82 25.98 36.83
CA LEU A 225 11.65 26.72 37.31
C LEU A 225 11.45 26.54 38.83
N SER A 226 11.03 27.61 39.51
CA SER A 226 10.52 27.54 40.89
C SER A 226 9.22 26.72 40.99
N LEU A 227 8.89 26.20 42.17
CA LEU A 227 7.64 25.44 42.40
C LEU A 227 6.38 26.23 41.98
N THR A 228 6.34 27.54 42.23
CA THR A 228 5.22 28.41 41.83
C THR A 228 5.13 28.54 40.31
N GLN A 229 6.26 28.71 39.62
CA GLN A 229 6.30 28.76 38.15
C GLN A 229 5.92 27.40 37.53
N ARG A 230 6.37 26.28 38.10
CA ARG A 230 5.97 24.93 37.65
C ARG A 230 4.47 24.72 37.77
N ARG A 231 3.85 25.14 38.88
CA ARG A 231 2.39 25.08 39.07
C ARG A 231 1.64 25.97 38.09
N ARG A 232 2.12 27.19 37.83
CA ARG A 232 1.53 28.09 36.83
C ARG A 232 1.62 27.49 35.43
N LEU A 233 2.79 26.99 35.05
CA LEU A 233 3.01 26.28 33.78
C LEU A 233 2.00 25.14 33.62
N PHE A 234 1.79 24.36 34.69
CA PHE A 234 0.84 23.26 34.68
C PHE A 234 -0.61 23.70 34.41
N TRP A 235 -1.09 24.74 35.08
CA TRP A 235 -2.45 25.23 34.89
C TRP A 235 -2.66 25.89 33.53
N ILE A 236 -1.66 26.63 33.04
CA ILE A 236 -1.68 27.21 31.68
C ILE A 236 -1.74 26.08 30.64
N GLY A 237 -0.93 25.04 30.79
CA GLY A 237 -0.95 23.86 29.92
C GLY A 237 -2.28 23.13 29.91
N THR A 238 -2.85 22.92 31.10
CA THR A 238 -4.17 22.29 31.24
C THR A 238 -5.25 23.11 30.54
N ALA A 239 -5.26 24.44 30.72
CA ALA A 239 -6.24 25.31 30.07
C ALA A 239 -6.09 25.31 28.54
N ALA A 240 -4.85 25.38 28.03
CA ALA A 240 -4.57 25.33 26.59
C ALA A 240 -5.08 24.02 25.97
N LEU A 241 -4.92 22.89 26.64
CA LEU A 241 -5.39 21.59 26.16
C LEU A 241 -6.91 21.46 26.16
N VAL A 242 -7.58 22.01 27.16
CA VAL A 242 -9.05 22.05 27.17
C VAL A 242 -9.54 22.87 25.97
N VAL A 243 -8.92 24.01 25.69
CA VAL A 243 -9.26 24.84 24.53
C VAL A 243 -8.98 24.11 23.21
N ILE A 244 -7.80 23.51 23.04
CA ILE A 244 -7.45 22.71 21.86
C ILE A 244 -8.43 21.54 21.69
N GLY A 245 -8.74 20.83 22.78
CA GLY A 245 -9.69 19.72 22.78
C GLY A 245 -11.10 20.15 22.37
N ILE A 246 -11.58 21.30 22.87
CA ILE A 246 -12.88 21.88 22.48
C ILE A 246 -12.86 22.27 21.00
N ILE A 247 -11.79 22.89 20.49
CA ILE A 247 -11.66 23.26 19.07
C ILE A 247 -11.66 22.01 18.19
N ALA A 248 -10.92 20.97 18.58
CA ALA A 248 -10.88 19.71 17.86
C ALA A 248 -12.27 19.04 17.83
N LEU A 249 -12.94 18.95 19.00
CA LEU A 249 -14.32 18.45 19.09
C LEU A 249 -15.25 19.28 18.18
N TRP A 250 -15.19 20.60 18.25
CA TRP A 250 -16.02 21.48 17.43
C TRP A 250 -15.81 21.26 15.92
N LEU A 251 -14.55 21.15 15.47
CA LEU A 251 -14.23 20.84 14.07
C LEU A 251 -14.73 19.44 13.64
N THR A 252 -14.67 18.45 14.53
CA THR A 252 -15.13 17.08 14.24
C THR A 252 -16.65 16.90 14.23
N PHE A 253 -17.39 17.70 15.00
CA PHE A 253 -18.86 17.60 15.10
C PHE A 253 -19.60 18.65 14.25
N GLY A 254 -18.98 19.78 13.90
CA GLY A 254 -19.63 20.93 13.26
C GLY A 254 -19.64 20.96 11.71
N ASN A 255 -18.74 20.24 11.04
CA ASN A 255 -18.53 20.33 9.57
C ASN A 255 -18.67 18.98 8.83
N ALA A 256 -19.51 18.06 9.33
CA ALA A 256 -19.74 16.75 8.71
C ALA A 256 -20.69 16.81 7.49
N GLY A 257 -20.27 17.50 6.42
CA GLY A 257 -20.74 17.20 5.07
C GLY A 257 -19.78 16.21 4.39
N PRO A 258 -20.24 15.39 3.42
CA PRO A 258 -19.33 14.56 2.63
C PRO A 258 -18.47 15.50 1.78
N VAL A 259 -17.22 15.70 2.19
CA VAL A 259 -16.23 16.32 1.30
C VAL A 259 -15.87 15.25 0.27
N PRO A 260 -16.06 15.50 -1.04
CA PRO A 260 -15.64 14.57 -2.09
C PRO A 260 -14.14 14.29 -1.94
N LEU A 261 -13.78 13.00 -1.94
CA LEU A 261 -12.44 12.47 -1.69
C LEU A 261 -11.47 12.65 -2.88
N ASP A 262 -11.87 13.41 -3.91
CA ASP A 262 -11.18 13.45 -5.19
C ASP A 262 -10.15 14.60 -5.27
N GLN A 263 -9.98 15.36 -4.19
CA GLN A 263 -8.94 16.38 -4.07
C GLN A 263 -8.28 16.32 -2.68
N PRO A 264 -6.96 16.57 -2.58
CA PRO A 264 -6.21 16.50 -1.32
C PRO A 264 -6.89 17.34 -0.23
N PRO A 265 -6.69 17.02 1.07
CA PRO A 265 -7.33 17.72 2.17
C PRO A 265 -6.81 19.17 2.27
N ASN A 266 -7.33 20.05 1.43
CA ASN A 266 -7.29 21.49 1.58
C ASN A 266 -8.41 21.93 2.53
N LEU A 267 -8.59 21.20 3.65
CA LEU A 267 -9.29 21.70 4.85
C LEU A 267 -8.67 23.04 5.31
N ALA A 268 -7.44 23.27 4.86
CA ALA A 268 -6.74 24.52 4.86
C ALA A 268 -7.47 25.73 4.29
N ARG A 269 -8.25 25.56 3.23
CA ARG A 269 -8.94 26.66 2.53
C ARG A 269 -10.35 26.92 3.07
N GLN A 270 -11.07 25.86 3.46
CA GLN A 270 -12.48 25.95 3.87
C GLN A 270 -12.65 26.50 5.30
N VAL A 271 -11.69 26.27 6.19
CA VAL A 271 -11.71 26.85 7.54
C VAL A 271 -11.38 28.35 7.52
N ILE A 272 -10.63 28.81 6.52
CA ILE A 272 -10.28 30.23 6.33
C ILE A 272 -11.47 31.05 5.82
N SER A 273 -12.36 30.51 4.97
CA SER A 273 -13.58 31.23 4.55
C SER A 273 -14.56 31.47 5.72
N SER A 274 -14.68 30.50 6.63
CA SER A 274 -15.57 30.62 7.80
C SER A 274 -14.99 31.50 8.90
N LEU A 275 -13.66 31.50 9.08
CA LEU A 275 -12.99 32.43 10.01
C LEU A 275 -12.90 33.87 9.46
N GLN A 276 -12.82 34.06 8.13
CA GLN A 276 -12.92 35.38 7.51
C GLN A 276 -14.34 35.96 7.62
N GLN A 277 -15.39 35.14 7.61
CA GLN A 277 -16.75 35.60 7.95
C GLN A 277 -16.90 35.98 9.43
N LEU A 278 -16.28 35.21 10.33
CA LEU A 278 -16.35 35.47 11.79
C LEU A 278 -15.54 36.71 12.20
N VAL A 279 -14.40 36.97 11.55
CA VAL A 279 -13.53 38.13 11.81
C VAL A 279 -13.95 39.35 10.99
N GLY A 280 -14.44 39.16 9.75
CA GLY A 280 -15.02 40.21 8.91
C GLY A 280 -16.37 40.73 9.41
N GLY A 281 -17.09 39.94 10.20
CA GLY A 281 -18.25 40.41 10.98
C GLY A 281 -17.89 41.36 12.13
N LEU A 282 -16.62 41.38 12.57
CA LEU A 282 -16.13 42.26 13.64
C LEU A 282 -15.32 43.47 13.12
N ALA A 283 -14.90 43.45 11.85
CA ALA A 283 -14.23 44.56 11.19
C ALA A 283 -14.81 44.74 9.78
N GLY A 284 -15.80 45.63 9.65
CA GLY A 284 -16.48 45.90 8.39
C GLY A 284 -15.50 46.27 7.27
N GLY A 285 -15.54 45.53 6.17
CA GLY A 285 -14.77 45.80 4.96
C GLY A 285 -14.45 44.53 4.19
N ALA A 286 -15.34 44.15 3.28
CA ALA A 286 -15.08 43.07 2.32
C ALA A 286 -14.03 43.51 1.29
N SER A 287 -12.89 42.82 1.23
CA SER A 287 -12.05 42.78 0.03
C SER A 287 -11.28 41.46 -0.03
N ALA A 288 -11.28 40.86 -1.22
CA ALA A 288 -10.64 39.58 -1.51
C ALA A 288 -9.11 39.73 -1.53
N VAL A 289 -8.38 38.83 -0.85
CA VAL A 289 -6.91 38.84 -0.77
C VAL A 289 -6.33 37.48 -1.22
N PRO A 290 -5.15 37.44 -1.88
CA PRO A 290 -4.69 36.33 -2.73
C PRO A 290 -4.16 35.08 -2.01
N GLN A 291 -4.12 33.96 -2.75
CA GLN A 291 -3.84 32.59 -2.31
C GLN A 291 -2.47 32.33 -1.61
N GLU A 292 -1.50 33.24 -1.64
CA GLU A 292 -0.12 32.95 -1.19
C GLU A 292 0.08 33.00 0.34
N ASN A 293 -0.77 33.69 1.11
CA ASN A 293 -0.60 33.83 2.58
C ASN A 293 -1.13 32.64 3.41
N MET A 294 -1.72 31.65 2.74
CA MET A 294 -2.36 30.48 3.37
C MET A 294 -1.34 29.48 3.93
N ARG A 295 -0.12 29.43 3.40
CA ARG A 295 0.95 28.54 3.91
C ARG A 295 1.49 28.98 5.27
N ALA A 296 1.44 30.27 5.60
CA ALA A 296 1.97 30.80 6.87
C ALA A 296 1.02 30.53 8.05
N ALA A 297 -0.30 30.71 7.86
CA ALA A 297 -1.31 30.44 8.89
C ALA A 297 -1.35 28.95 9.30
N TRP A 298 -1.20 28.05 8.33
CA TRP A 298 -1.10 26.63 8.60
C TRP A 298 0.17 26.26 9.35
N LYS A 299 1.34 26.82 8.97
CA LYS A 299 2.57 26.63 9.74
C LYS A 299 2.42 27.05 11.21
N VAL A 300 1.65 28.10 11.50
CA VAL A 300 1.36 28.55 12.89
C VAL A 300 0.46 27.57 13.64
N ILE A 301 -0.61 27.05 13.03
CA ILE A 301 -1.46 26.02 13.67
C ILE A 301 -0.67 24.72 13.89
N HIS A 302 0.13 24.29 12.91
CA HIS A 302 1.02 23.14 13.06
C HIS A 302 2.01 23.34 14.21
N LEU A 303 2.62 24.53 14.29
CA LEU A 303 3.47 24.93 15.42
C LEU A 303 2.72 24.94 16.76
N LEU A 304 1.47 25.39 16.79
CA LEU A 304 0.65 25.46 18.01
C LEU A 304 0.18 24.08 18.51
N VAL A 305 -0.14 23.15 17.59
CA VAL A 305 -0.55 21.79 17.96
C VAL A 305 0.68 20.95 18.35
N LEU A 306 1.80 21.08 17.63
CA LEU A 306 3.10 20.50 18.02
C LEU A 306 3.60 21.08 19.35
N ALA A 307 3.49 22.40 19.54
CA ALA A 307 3.74 23.04 20.82
C ALA A 307 2.75 22.56 21.90
N GLY A 308 1.50 22.25 21.57
CA GLY A 308 0.49 21.74 22.50
C GLY A 308 0.85 20.35 23.06
N GLY A 309 1.32 19.43 22.22
CA GLY A 309 1.86 18.13 22.64
C GLY A 309 3.08 18.27 23.54
N LEU A 310 4.10 19.00 23.06
CA LEU A 310 5.34 19.31 23.80
C LEU A 310 5.08 20.06 25.12
N PHE A 311 4.07 20.92 25.16
CA PHE A 311 3.70 21.70 26.35
C PHE A 311 2.89 20.87 27.34
N PHE A 312 2.03 19.95 26.91
CA PHE A 312 1.35 18.98 27.77
C PHE A 312 2.33 18.01 28.43
N ALA A 313 3.29 17.57 27.65
CA ALA A 313 4.45 16.83 28.07
C ALA A 313 5.28 17.56 29.15
N ALA A 314 5.70 18.80 28.87
CA ALA A 314 6.42 19.65 29.82
C ALA A 314 5.60 19.92 31.10
N THR A 315 4.28 20.01 30.95
CA THR A 315 3.30 20.17 32.04
C THR A 315 3.23 18.91 32.92
N THR A 316 3.27 17.72 32.32
CA THR A 316 3.34 16.41 33.00
C THR A 316 4.67 16.25 33.76
N LEU A 317 5.77 16.68 33.14
CA LEU A 317 7.09 16.74 33.79
C LEU A 317 7.10 17.70 34.99
N ALA A 318 6.51 18.89 34.85
CA ALA A 318 6.38 19.86 35.93
C ALA A 318 5.63 19.31 37.15
N LEU A 319 4.63 18.44 36.95
CA LEU A 319 3.92 17.74 38.02
C LEU A 319 4.83 16.75 38.78
N SER A 320 5.71 16.06 38.08
CA SER A 320 6.53 14.98 38.64
C SER A 320 7.48 15.48 39.74
N VAL A 321 8.02 16.71 39.59
CA VAL A 321 9.05 17.30 40.47
C VAL A 321 8.47 18.16 41.61
N THR A 322 7.19 17.96 41.99
CA THR A 322 6.50 18.78 43.02
C THR A 322 6.17 18.03 44.32
N ASP A 323 6.80 16.88 44.59
CA ASP A 323 6.41 16.04 45.73
C ASP A 323 6.64 16.74 47.10
N LYS A 324 5.55 16.88 47.85
CA LYS A 324 5.47 17.40 49.23
C LYS A 324 5.82 16.35 50.31
N THR A 325 6.28 15.16 49.95
CA THR A 325 6.36 14.01 50.88
C THR A 325 7.70 13.89 51.62
N LEU A 326 8.39 14.99 51.89
CA LEU A 326 9.46 15.03 52.88
C LEU A 326 8.86 15.51 54.21
N PRO A 327 8.88 14.69 55.29
CA PRO A 327 8.41 15.09 56.61
C PRO A 327 9.03 16.42 57.05
N LEU A 328 8.26 17.26 57.76
CA LEU A 328 8.65 18.60 58.21
C LEU A 328 10.01 18.63 58.97
N GLU A 329 10.41 17.56 59.64
CA GLU A 329 11.74 17.46 60.29
C GLU A 329 12.92 17.36 59.30
N LYS A 330 12.72 16.87 58.07
CA LYS A 330 13.76 16.80 57.02
C LYS A 330 13.90 18.10 56.21
N GLN A 331 13.02 19.10 56.44
CA GLN A 331 13.05 20.36 55.71
C GLN A 331 14.30 21.22 55.98
N ARG A 332 15.02 20.99 57.08
CA ARG A 332 16.23 21.79 57.40
C ARG A 332 17.50 21.38 56.64
N VAL A 333 17.52 20.24 55.92
CA VAL A 333 18.74 19.76 55.23
C VAL A 333 18.57 19.49 53.72
N GLN A 334 17.35 19.39 53.15
CA GLN A 334 17.20 19.07 51.72
C GLN A 334 16.11 19.91 51.04
N LEU A 335 16.52 21.07 50.51
CA LEU A 335 15.76 21.86 49.54
C LEU A 335 16.68 22.33 48.41
N PHE A 336 17.52 21.44 47.89
CA PHE A 336 18.05 21.62 46.54
C PHE A 336 17.06 20.97 45.56
N PRO A 337 16.52 21.68 44.56
CA PRO A 337 15.87 21.01 43.44
C PRO A 337 16.95 20.12 42.81
N VAL A 338 16.77 18.80 42.83
CA VAL A 338 17.75 17.89 42.24
C VAL A 338 17.82 18.21 40.75
N ARG A 339 18.84 18.98 40.35
CA ARG A 339 19.16 19.37 38.98
C ARG A 339 19.84 18.21 38.25
N LEU A 340 19.21 17.04 38.29
CA LEU A 340 19.81 15.80 37.81
C LEU A 340 20.16 15.89 36.33
N MET A 341 19.18 16.22 35.49
CA MET A 341 19.37 16.25 34.04
C MET A 341 20.30 17.40 33.63
N SER A 342 20.06 18.59 34.18
CA SER A 342 20.86 19.79 33.85
C SER A 342 22.31 19.68 34.31
N GLU A 343 22.59 19.11 35.48
CA GLU A 343 23.97 18.87 35.94
C GLU A 343 24.62 17.70 35.21
N ALA A 344 23.89 16.61 34.92
CA ALA A 344 24.41 15.48 34.14
C ALA A 344 24.82 15.89 32.72
N VAL A 345 24.07 16.79 32.07
CA VAL A 345 24.42 17.33 30.75
C VAL A 345 25.59 18.31 30.84
N ARG A 346 25.62 19.20 31.84
CA ARG A 346 26.73 20.17 32.01
C ARG A 346 28.07 19.52 32.38
N SER A 347 28.02 18.38 33.04
CA SER A 347 29.21 17.63 33.48
C SER A 347 29.71 16.62 32.44
N LEU A 348 29.13 16.60 31.22
CA LEU A 348 29.60 15.76 30.13
C LEU A 348 31.05 16.11 29.77
N PRO A 349 32.02 15.19 29.94
CA PRO A 349 33.40 15.46 29.58
C PRO A 349 33.53 15.46 28.04
N LEU A 350 34.01 16.56 27.46
CA LEU A 350 34.19 16.73 26.02
C LEU A 350 34.95 15.57 25.36
N ARG A 351 35.96 15.02 26.05
CA ARG A 351 36.70 13.83 25.59
C ARG A 351 35.79 12.62 25.38
N GLU A 352 34.89 12.36 26.33
CA GLU A 352 34.01 11.19 26.26
C GLU A 352 32.90 11.38 25.24
N VAL A 353 32.42 12.62 25.09
CA VAL A 353 31.52 13.00 23.99
C VAL A 353 32.21 12.81 22.64
N GLY A 354 33.47 13.24 22.50
CA GLY A 354 34.26 13.03 21.28
C GLY A 354 34.44 11.55 20.91
N ILE A 355 34.69 10.69 21.90
CA ILE A 355 34.74 9.23 21.69
C ILE A 355 33.37 8.68 21.28
N ALA A 356 32.29 9.12 21.94
CA ALA A 356 30.93 8.70 21.60
C ALA A 356 30.55 9.09 20.17
N VAL A 357 30.88 10.32 19.75
CA VAL A 357 30.71 10.80 18.38
C VAL A 357 31.54 9.98 17.40
N LEU A 358 32.80 9.66 17.74
CA LEU A 358 33.65 8.83 16.89
C LEU A 358 33.08 7.41 16.71
N ILE A 359 32.56 6.79 17.77
CA ILE A 359 31.88 5.49 17.70
C ILE A 359 30.67 5.57 16.77
N GLY A 360 29.82 6.60 16.94
CA GLY A 360 28.66 6.80 16.07
C GLY A 360 29.05 7.04 14.60
N ALA A 361 30.08 7.87 14.37
CA ALA A 361 30.57 8.18 13.04
C ALA A 361 31.19 6.96 12.35
N ILE A 362 31.98 6.15 13.04
CA ILE A 362 32.55 4.91 12.48
C ILE A 362 31.43 3.96 12.07
N THR A 363 30.43 3.75 12.94
CA THR A 363 29.28 2.89 12.63
C THR A 363 28.49 3.40 11.42
N PHE A 364 28.14 4.69 11.44
CA PHE A 364 27.37 5.32 10.37
C PHE A 364 28.12 5.27 9.03
N VAL A 365 29.40 5.66 9.01
CA VAL A 365 30.21 5.69 7.80
C VAL A 365 30.40 4.28 7.25
N THR A 366 30.69 3.30 8.11
CA THR A 366 30.91 1.91 7.66
C THR A 366 29.67 1.36 6.98
N LEU A 367 28.49 1.50 7.59
CA LEU A 367 27.25 0.94 7.03
C LEU A 367 26.74 1.74 5.82
N TYR A 368 26.73 3.08 5.88
CA TYR A 368 26.26 3.86 4.73
C TYR A 368 27.17 3.76 3.51
N THR A 369 28.47 3.54 3.70
CA THR A 369 29.38 3.31 2.57
C THR A 369 29.44 1.86 2.12
N THR A 370 28.64 0.98 2.72
CA THR A 370 28.68 -0.47 2.49
C THR A 370 30.10 -0.99 2.58
N PHE A 371 30.68 -0.81 3.77
CA PHE A 371 32.07 -1.15 4.09
C PHE A 371 33.07 -0.50 3.13
N PHE A 372 32.92 0.81 2.89
CA PHE A 372 33.80 1.65 2.07
C PHE A 372 33.80 1.33 0.56
N THR A 373 32.86 0.52 0.08
CA THR A 373 32.73 0.19 -1.35
C THR A 373 31.92 1.22 -2.13
N ASN A 374 31.05 1.99 -1.46
CA ASN A 374 30.18 2.99 -2.07
C ASN A 374 30.17 4.32 -1.28
N PRO A 375 31.12 5.23 -1.51
CA PRO A 375 31.21 6.49 -0.75
C PRO A 375 30.00 7.43 -0.95
N TYR A 376 29.28 7.31 -2.07
CA TYR A 376 28.07 8.11 -2.34
C TYR A 376 26.98 7.87 -1.28
N GLY A 377 26.99 6.70 -0.65
CA GLY A 377 26.10 6.35 0.44
C GLY A 377 26.04 7.38 1.57
N LEU A 378 27.13 8.10 1.86
CA LEU A 378 27.15 9.18 2.86
C LEU A 378 26.27 10.37 2.47
N VAL A 379 26.24 10.73 1.18
CA VAL A 379 25.42 11.85 0.67
C VAL A 379 23.95 11.43 0.66
N SER A 380 23.66 10.24 0.14
CA SER A 380 22.30 9.73 0.11
C SER A 380 21.75 9.43 1.50
N GLY A 381 22.57 9.00 2.45
CA GLY A 381 22.15 8.66 3.81
C GLY A 381 21.92 9.85 4.74
N THR A 382 22.60 10.97 4.48
CA THR A 382 22.45 12.19 5.29
C THR A 382 21.38 13.10 4.69
N TRP A 383 21.67 13.75 3.56
CA TRP A 383 20.75 14.70 2.94
C TRP A 383 19.67 14.02 2.11
N GLY A 384 20.01 12.95 1.38
CA GLY A 384 19.06 12.23 0.52
C GLY A 384 17.90 11.60 1.30
N ALA A 385 18.21 10.90 2.40
CA ALA A 385 17.23 10.23 3.26
C ALA A 385 16.24 11.23 3.89
N ILE A 386 16.75 12.35 4.42
CA ILE A 386 15.89 13.40 5.00
C ILE A 386 15.00 14.02 3.92
N TYR A 387 15.56 14.35 2.75
CA TYR A 387 14.80 14.92 1.65
C TYR A 387 13.70 13.97 1.16
N TYR A 388 14.04 12.70 0.96
CA TYR A 388 13.09 11.68 0.54
C TYR A 388 11.98 11.50 1.59
N TRP A 389 12.34 11.33 2.87
CA TRP A 389 11.36 11.18 3.94
C TRP A 389 10.40 12.38 4.05
N LEU A 390 10.90 13.60 3.90
CA LEU A 390 10.07 14.82 3.84
C LEU A 390 9.14 14.80 2.61
N SER A 391 9.65 14.41 1.44
CA SER A 391 8.85 14.34 0.21
C SER A 391 7.71 13.30 0.30
N GLN A 392 7.90 12.20 1.03
CA GLN A 392 6.86 11.19 1.23
C GLN A 392 5.67 11.71 2.06
N GLN A 393 5.88 12.73 2.88
CA GLN A 393 4.79 13.38 3.61
C GLN A 393 3.81 14.11 2.67
N ASP A 394 4.30 14.63 1.54
CA ASP A 394 3.47 15.28 0.53
C ASP A 394 2.71 14.28 -0.35
N VAL A 395 3.29 13.09 -0.59
CA VAL A 395 2.67 12.02 -1.41
C VAL A 395 1.45 11.39 -0.70
N GLN A 396 1.46 11.34 0.64
CA GLN A 396 0.39 10.72 1.44
C GLN A 396 0.06 9.30 0.99
N ARG A 397 1.07 8.43 0.87
CA ARG A 397 0.88 7.04 0.42
C ARG A 397 -0.26 6.37 1.21
N GLY A 398 -1.23 5.81 0.49
CA GLY A 398 -2.42 5.18 1.07
C GLY A 398 -3.52 6.13 1.56
N GLY A 399 -3.33 7.46 1.56
CA GLY A 399 -4.41 8.44 1.82
C GLY A 399 -5.14 8.26 3.16
N GLN A 400 -4.42 7.84 4.21
CA GLN A 400 -5.02 7.48 5.49
C GLN A 400 -5.54 8.71 6.28
N PRO A 401 -6.70 8.61 6.95
CA PRO A 401 -7.24 9.71 7.74
C PRO A 401 -6.42 9.99 9.01
N TRP A 402 -6.57 11.18 9.59
CA TRP A 402 -5.85 11.58 10.82
C TRP A 402 -6.15 10.66 12.03
N TYR A 403 -7.33 10.04 12.07
CA TYR A 403 -7.76 9.14 13.14
C TYR A 403 -7.35 7.68 12.89
N TYR A 404 -6.57 7.38 11.84
CA TYR A 404 -6.19 6.02 11.46
C TYR A 404 -5.61 5.19 12.62
N TYR A 405 -4.64 5.72 13.35
CA TYR A 405 -4.04 5.02 14.49
C TYR A 405 -4.94 4.96 15.73
N LEU A 406 -5.83 5.94 15.91
CA LEU A 406 -6.85 5.91 16.96
C LEU A 406 -7.88 4.80 16.74
N MET A 407 -8.00 4.30 15.51
CA MET A 407 -8.75 3.09 15.20
C MET A 407 -7.91 1.81 15.40
N LEU A 408 -6.67 1.77 14.89
CA LEU A 408 -5.84 0.56 14.96
C LEU A 408 -5.42 0.17 16.39
N LEU A 409 -5.05 1.14 17.23
CA LEU A 409 -4.58 0.88 18.59
C LEU A 409 -5.62 0.17 19.48
N PRO A 410 -6.89 0.63 19.60
CA PRO A 410 -7.88 -0.10 20.39
C PRO A 410 -8.30 -1.42 19.76
N LEU A 411 -8.07 -1.62 18.45
CA LEU A 411 -8.42 -2.84 17.73
C LEU A 411 -7.39 -3.96 17.95
N TYR A 412 -6.09 -3.64 17.85
CA TYR A 412 -5.03 -4.65 17.94
C TYR A 412 -4.25 -4.59 19.26
N GLU A 413 -4.15 -3.44 19.91
CA GLU A 413 -3.31 -3.20 21.08
C GLU A 413 -4.14 -2.84 22.32
N PHE A 414 -5.31 -3.46 22.46
CA PHE A 414 -6.26 -3.13 23.52
C PHE A 414 -5.69 -3.31 24.94
N LEU A 415 -4.86 -4.31 25.20
CA LEU A 415 -4.24 -4.50 26.51
C LEU A 415 -3.36 -3.31 26.93
N PRO A 416 -2.29 -2.97 26.18
CA PRO A 416 -1.48 -1.81 26.53
C PRO A 416 -2.24 -0.49 26.36
N PHE A 417 -3.18 -0.39 25.42
CA PHE A 417 -4.02 0.80 25.25
C PHE A 417 -4.87 1.08 26.50
N PHE A 418 -5.72 0.14 26.95
CA PHE A 418 -6.62 0.38 28.08
C PHE A 418 -5.86 0.46 29.41
N ILE A 419 -4.89 -0.41 29.65
CA ILE A 419 -4.13 -0.41 30.91
C ILE A 419 -3.17 0.78 30.97
N GLY A 420 -2.50 1.11 29.86
CA GLY A 420 -1.61 2.26 29.74
C GLY A 420 -2.36 3.58 29.88
N ALA A 421 -3.52 3.73 29.22
CA ALA A 421 -4.36 4.93 29.34
C ALA A 421 -4.89 5.10 30.77
N ALA A 422 -5.41 4.04 31.39
CA ALA A 422 -5.86 4.08 32.78
C ALA A 422 -4.70 4.45 33.74
N GLY A 423 -3.50 3.91 33.47
CA GLY A 423 -2.26 4.25 34.15
C GLY A 423 -1.86 5.71 34.06
N GLY A 424 -1.85 6.25 32.84
CA GLY A 424 -1.55 7.65 32.56
C GLY A 424 -2.55 8.60 33.22
N ILE A 425 -3.86 8.31 33.11
CA ILE A 425 -4.92 9.08 33.77
C ILE A 425 -4.73 9.03 35.29
N TRP A 426 -4.48 7.85 35.87
CA TRP A 426 -4.23 7.71 37.29
C TRP A 426 -3.00 8.49 37.76
N TYR A 427 -1.91 8.42 36.98
CA TYR A 427 -0.69 9.20 37.23
C TYR A 427 -1.00 10.71 37.27
N LEU A 428 -1.70 11.22 36.26
CA LEU A 428 -2.09 12.63 36.16
C LEU A 428 -3.01 13.05 37.31
N ILE A 429 -4.06 12.29 37.62
CA ILE A 429 -4.99 12.59 38.73
C ILE A 429 -4.25 12.64 40.07
N ARG A 430 -3.37 11.66 40.32
CA ARG A 430 -2.60 11.60 41.57
C ARG A 430 -1.71 12.82 41.72
N ARG A 431 -1.05 13.25 40.65
CA ARG A 431 -0.19 14.45 40.64
C ARG A 431 -0.98 15.75 40.73
N TRP A 432 -2.14 15.84 40.07
CA TRP A 432 -3.05 16.98 40.17
C TRP A 432 -3.49 17.22 41.62
N ARG A 433 -3.86 16.17 42.36
CA ARG A 433 -4.24 16.28 43.79
C ARG A 433 -3.14 16.87 44.67
N VAL A 434 -1.87 16.61 44.36
CA VAL A 434 -0.70 17.13 45.11
C VAL A 434 -0.45 18.62 44.86
N THR A 435 -0.89 19.15 43.70
CA THR A 435 -0.72 20.58 43.35
C THR A 435 -1.75 21.52 43.96
N ARG A 436 -2.86 21.01 44.54
CA ARG A 436 -3.84 21.85 45.24
C ARG A 436 -3.21 22.48 46.49
N PRO A 437 -3.47 23.77 46.79
CA PRO A 437 -3.12 24.34 48.09
C PRO A 437 -3.82 23.51 49.17
N ALA A 438 -3.07 23.06 50.19
CA ALA A 438 -3.71 22.51 51.37
C ALA A 438 -4.41 23.69 52.06
N ALA A 439 -5.67 23.50 52.48
CA ALA A 439 -6.28 24.39 53.45
C ALA A 439 -5.38 24.39 54.71
N PRO A 440 -5.24 25.52 55.43
CA PRO A 440 -4.48 25.55 56.66
C PRO A 440 -5.17 24.66 57.70
N GLU A 441 -4.73 23.41 57.83
CA GLU A 441 -5.09 22.57 58.96
C GLU A 441 -4.39 23.14 60.20
N ARG A 442 -5.19 23.49 61.21
CA ARG A 442 -4.70 23.78 62.55
C ARG A 442 -4.16 22.47 63.14
N GLU A 443 -2.86 22.36 63.33
CA GLU A 443 -2.27 21.25 64.09
C GLU A 443 -2.63 21.40 65.58
N PRO A 444 -3.16 20.36 66.25
CA PRO A 444 -3.11 20.28 67.70
C PRO A 444 -1.68 19.88 68.12
N ILE A 445 -1.10 20.69 68.99
CA ILE A 445 0.18 20.44 69.64
C ILE A 445 0.03 19.18 70.51
N ILE A 446 0.76 18.10 70.20
CA ILE A 446 0.96 16.98 71.13
C ILE A 446 2.46 16.94 71.45
N GLU A 447 2.80 17.27 72.68
CA GLU A 447 4.13 17.06 73.26
C GLU A 447 4.37 15.56 73.50
N GLY A 448 5.46 15.02 72.94
CA GLY A 448 5.86 13.64 73.21
C GLY A 448 7.08 13.19 72.40
N LYS A 449 8.25 13.22 73.06
CA LYS A 449 9.58 12.67 72.72
C LYS A 449 9.75 11.97 71.34
N PRO A 450 10.67 12.42 70.47
CA PRO A 450 11.10 11.61 69.34
C PRO A 450 12.01 10.48 69.83
N SER A 451 11.51 9.24 69.75
CA SER A 451 12.39 8.08 69.67
C SER A 451 12.94 8.03 68.26
N VAL A 452 14.27 8.10 68.13
CA VAL A 452 14.99 8.00 66.86
C VAL A 452 14.89 6.56 66.35
N PRO A 453 14.23 6.28 65.21
CA PRO A 453 14.50 5.06 64.47
C PRO A 453 15.69 5.34 63.56
N SER A 454 16.82 4.70 63.85
CA SER A 454 17.91 4.54 62.89
C SER A 454 17.38 3.82 61.66
N VAL A 455 17.07 4.56 60.61
CA VAL A 455 16.87 3.99 59.27
C VAL A 455 17.75 4.78 58.33
N ALA A 456 18.89 4.17 58.00
CA ALA A 456 19.56 4.38 56.72
C ALA A 456 18.53 4.08 55.61
N ALA A 457 17.74 5.09 55.25
CA ALA A 457 16.85 5.04 54.11
C ALA A 457 17.55 5.78 52.97
N ASP A 458 18.00 4.99 51.99
CA ASP A 458 18.39 5.41 50.66
C ASP A 458 17.67 6.70 50.25
N VAL A 459 18.42 7.70 49.81
CA VAL A 459 17.89 8.81 49.03
C VAL A 459 17.31 8.19 47.76
N GLY A 460 15.99 7.90 47.76
CA GLY A 460 15.33 7.19 46.67
C GLY A 460 15.59 7.89 45.34
N ASP A 461 16.15 7.15 44.38
CA ASP A 461 16.58 7.64 43.07
C ASP A 461 15.47 8.48 42.41
N VAL A 462 15.71 9.78 42.17
CA VAL A 462 14.78 10.72 41.53
C VAL A 462 14.29 10.21 40.16
N LEU A 463 15.07 9.32 39.54
CA LEU A 463 14.74 8.65 38.29
C LEU A 463 13.47 7.78 38.34
N HIS A 464 13.04 7.29 39.51
CA HIS A 464 11.75 6.61 39.65
C HIS A 464 10.54 7.52 39.39
N VAL A 465 10.75 8.83 39.46
CA VAL A 465 9.75 9.86 39.18
C VAL A 465 9.80 10.30 37.71
N TYR A 466 11.00 10.41 37.13
CA TYR A 466 11.21 10.79 35.73
C TYR A 466 10.77 9.72 34.74
N PHE A 467 11.01 8.44 35.02
CA PHE A 467 10.67 7.37 34.09
C PHE A 467 9.17 7.29 33.71
N PRO A 468 8.20 7.28 34.65
CA PRO A 468 6.79 7.28 34.27
C PRO A 468 6.34 8.58 33.59
N ALA A 469 7.00 9.71 33.87
CA ALA A 469 6.76 10.95 33.14
C ALA A 469 7.26 10.82 31.69
N PHE A 470 8.43 10.23 31.47
CA PHE A 470 8.99 9.93 30.15
C PHE A 470 8.12 8.95 29.37
N ALA A 471 7.67 7.86 29.99
CA ALA A 471 6.83 6.89 29.29
C ALA A 471 5.48 7.50 28.87
N LEU A 472 4.87 8.35 29.72
CA LEU A 472 3.64 9.07 29.35
C LEU A 472 3.90 10.11 28.25
N TYR A 473 5.01 10.85 28.37
CA TYR A 473 5.51 11.78 27.34
C TYR A 473 5.64 11.07 25.99
N TRP A 474 6.31 9.91 25.98
CA TRP A 474 6.55 9.12 24.78
C TRP A 474 5.25 8.58 24.17
N VAL A 475 4.27 8.11 24.98
CA VAL A 475 2.95 7.69 24.49
C VAL A 475 2.25 8.82 23.73
N ILE A 476 2.18 10.00 24.35
CA ILE A 476 1.43 11.14 23.80
C ILE A 476 2.08 11.63 22.51
N ASP A 477 3.40 11.85 22.54
CA ASP A 477 4.12 12.39 21.40
C ASP A 477 4.15 11.38 20.24
N ALA A 478 4.30 10.07 20.51
CA ALA A 478 4.23 9.06 19.46
C ALA A 478 2.85 9.08 18.77
N ILE A 479 1.74 8.95 19.54
CA ILE A 479 0.40 8.96 18.96
C ILE A 479 0.14 10.25 18.17
N PHE A 480 0.57 11.39 18.72
CA PHE A 480 0.38 12.68 18.08
C PHE A 480 1.17 12.83 16.78
N ILE A 481 2.49 12.60 16.82
CA ILE A 481 3.39 12.79 15.67
C ILE A 481 2.98 11.85 14.53
N TYR A 482 2.75 10.56 14.81
CA TYR A 482 2.36 9.60 13.77
C TYR A 482 0.96 9.87 13.21
N SER A 483 -0.01 10.28 14.04
CA SER A 483 -1.35 10.63 13.55
C SER A 483 -1.37 11.92 12.72
N TRP A 484 -0.37 12.79 12.90
CA TRP A 484 -0.24 14.04 12.17
C TRP A 484 0.64 13.94 10.91
N ALA A 485 1.62 13.03 10.90
CA ALA A 485 2.48 12.78 9.75
C ALA A 485 1.65 12.49 8.48
N GLY A 486 2.08 13.02 7.33
CA GLY A 486 1.40 12.85 6.05
C GLY A 486 1.43 11.39 5.58
N GLU A 487 2.60 10.74 5.71
CA GLU A 487 2.75 9.31 5.50
C GLU A 487 2.26 8.53 6.73
N LYS A 488 1.21 7.73 6.54
CA LYS A 488 0.65 6.88 7.59
C LYS A 488 0.50 5.47 7.06
N MET A 489 1.09 4.54 7.77
CA MET A 489 1.13 3.13 7.40
C MET A 489 0.96 2.23 8.63
N PRO A 490 0.38 1.01 8.47
CA PRO A 490 0.04 0.17 9.62
C PRO A 490 1.25 -0.28 10.45
N TRP A 491 2.43 -0.46 9.84
CA TRP A 491 3.66 -0.85 10.55
C TRP A 491 4.14 0.20 11.56
N LEU A 492 3.79 1.47 11.34
CA LEU A 492 4.13 2.55 12.25
C LEU A 492 3.43 2.43 13.61
N THR A 493 2.38 1.59 13.69
CA THR A 493 1.70 1.27 14.95
C THR A 493 2.66 0.69 15.98
N THR A 494 3.71 -0.03 15.56
CA THR A 494 4.75 -0.59 16.44
C THR A 494 5.34 0.48 17.37
N HIS A 495 5.70 1.64 16.79
CA HIS A 495 6.31 2.78 17.49
C HIS A 495 5.37 3.49 18.47
N MET A 496 4.06 3.23 18.38
CA MET A 496 3.04 3.69 19.34
C MET A 496 2.71 2.63 20.39
N SER A 497 2.72 1.35 20.01
CA SER A 497 2.47 0.22 20.90
C SER A 497 3.52 0.14 22.00
N LEU A 498 4.79 0.33 21.65
CA LEU A 498 5.89 0.16 22.59
C LEU A 498 5.80 1.12 23.81
N PRO A 499 5.68 2.44 23.67
CA PRO A 499 5.49 3.33 24.83
C PRO A 499 4.25 2.99 25.66
N LEU A 500 3.15 2.58 25.00
CA LEU A 500 1.92 2.18 25.69
C LEU A 500 2.15 0.94 26.57
N ILE A 501 2.93 -0.03 26.10
CA ILE A 501 3.32 -1.22 26.86
C ILE A 501 4.11 -0.82 28.11
N PHE A 502 5.07 0.10 28.01
CA PHE A 502 5.84 0.56 29.17
C PHE A 502 4.96 1.28 30.20
N MET A 503 4.01 2.10 29.77
CA MET A 503 3.02 2.71 30.66
C MET A 503 2.08 1.69 31.31
N ALA A 504 1.63 0.69 30.56
CA ALA A 504 0.80 -0.39 31.08
C ALA A 504 1.56 -1.24 32.11
N ALA A 505 2.81 -1.60 31.81
CA ALA A 505 3.70 -2.36 32.67
C ALA A 505 3.99 -1.63 34.00
N TRP A 506 4.24 -0.32 33.95
CA TRP A 506 4.38 0.49 35.15
C TRP A 506 3.10 0.47 36.00
N THR A 507 1.93 0.51 35.37
CA THR A 507 0.62 0.44 36.04
C THR A 507 0.42 -0.91 36.72
N CYS A 508 0.75 -2.00 36.03
CA CYS A 508 0.74 -3.35 36.57
C CYS A 508 1.60 -3.45 37.85
N GLU A 509 2.85 -2.97 37.83
CA GLU A 509 3.72 -2.97 39.01
C GLU A 509 3.04 -2.28 40.21
N ARG A 510 2.42 -1.11 40.01
CA ARG A 510 1.76 -0.37 41.09
C ARG A 510 0.59 -1.12 41.71
N VAL A 511 -0.16 -1.87 40.90
CA VAL A 511 -1.26 -2.70 41.41
C VAL A 511 -0.73 -3.95 42.13
N PHE A 512 0.23 -4.66 41.52
CA PHE A 512 0.80 -5.88 42.07
C PHE A 512 1.57 -5.66 43.37
N ALA A 513 2.36 -4.58 43.47
CA ALA A 513 3.05 -4.21 44.70
C ALA A 513 2.05 -4.00 45.86
N GLY A 514 0.85 -3.49 45.55
CA GLY A 514 -0.24 -3.34 46.53
C GLY A 514 -0.86 -4.65 47.04
N LEU A 515 -0.58 -5.79 46.40
CA LEU A 515 -1.04 -7.13 46.78
C LEU A 515 0.05 -7.94 47.49
N GLN A 516 1.29 -7.47 47.49
CA GLN A 516 2.41 -8.16 48.13
C GLN A 516 2.12 -8.38 49.63
N GLY A 517 2.27 -9.62 50.08
CA GLY A 517 1.96 -10.03 51.46
C GLY A 517 0.47 -10.18 51.79
N ARG A 518 -0.45 -9.91 50.84
CA ARG A 518 -1.92 -9.96 51.07
C ARG A 518 -2.63 -11.11 50.35
N TRP A 519 -1.89 -11.98 49.67
CA TRP A 519 -2.43 -13.12 48.91
C TRP A 519 -3.27 -14.07 49.77
N ARG A 520 -2.81 -14.39 50.98
CA ARG A 520 -3.55 -15.25 51.92
C ARG A 520 -4.91 -14.63 52.30
N THR A 521 -4.91 -13.34 52.64
CA THR A 521 -6.13 -12.60 52.97
C THR A 521 -7.10 -12.54 51.79
N LEU A 522 -6.58 -12.39 50.57
CA LEU A 522 -7.39 -12.40 49.35
C LEU A 522 -8.10 -13.74 49.17
N TRP A 523 -7.38 -14.85 49.39
CA TRP A 523 -7.95 -16.21 49.30
C TRP A 523 -9.03 -16.44 50.37
N GLU A 524 -8.71 -16.21 51.64
CA GLU A 524 -9.62 -16.43 52.78
C GLU A 524 -10.90 -15.58 52.69
N ARG A 525 -10.82 -14.38 52.10
CA ARG A 525 -11.98 -13.49 51.93
C ARG A 525 -12.79 -13.73 50.65
N GLY A 526 -12.49 -14.77 49.88
CA GLY A 526 -13.24 -15.14 48.68
C GLY A 526 -12.87 -14.32 47.44
N GLY A 527 -11.63 -13.83 47.35
CA GLY A 527 -11.13 -13.04 46.21
C GLY A 527 -11.21 -13.76 44.86
N VAL A 528 -10.98 -15.07 44.84
CA VAL A 528 -11.08 -15.89 43.62
C VAL A 528 -12.53 -15.99 43.14
N LEU A 529 -13.47 -16.25 44.06
CA LEU A 529 -14.90 -16.25 43.73
C LEU A 529 -15.34 -14.89 43.21
N PHE A 530 -14.90 -13.79 43.84
CA PHE A 530 -15.17 -12.44 43.34
C PHE A 530 -14.59 -12.22 41.93
N ALA A 531 -13.38 -12.71 41.65
CA ALA A 531 -12.75 -12.61 40.34
C ALA A 531 -13.51 -13.37 39.24
N VAL A 532 -14.08 -14.55 39.56
CA VAL A 532 -14.89 -15.37 38.63
C VAL A 532 -16.29 -14.78 38.44
N LEU A 533 -16.89 -14.21 39.48
CA LEU A 533 -18.21 -13.60 39.42
C LEU A 533 -18.22 -12.38 38.49
N LEU A 534 -17.15 -11.59 38.44
CA LEU A 534 -17.07 -10.39 37.59
C LEU A 534 -17.42 -10.64 36.10
N PRO A 535 -16.71 -11.53 35.36
CA PRO A 535 -17.04 -11.79 33.96
C PRO A 535 -18.39 -12.51 33.80
N LEU A 536 -18.79 -13.38 34.75
CA LEU A 536 -20.11 -14.03 34.69
C LEU A 536 -21.26 -13.02 34.83
N THR A 537 -21.14 -12.07 35.76
CA THR A 537 -22.12 -10.99 35.91
C THR A 537 -22.17 -10.11 34.67
N ALA A 538 -21.01 -9.81 34.06
CA ALA A 538 -20.96 -9.05 32.80
C ALA A 538 -21.61 -9.81 31.63
N LEU A 539 -21.35 -11.11 31.48
CA LEU A 539 -21.98 -11.96 30.46
C LEU A 539 -23.50 -12.08 30.66
N ALA A 540 -23.95 -12.21 31.91
CA ALA A 540 -25.38 -12.22 32.23
C ALA A 540 -26.04 -10.87 31.90
N LEU A 541 -25.34 -9.76 32.12
CA LEU A 541 -25.81 -8.43 31.71
C LEU A 541 -25.90 -8.31 30.18
N VAL A 542 -24.89 -8.78 29.44
CA VAL A 542 -24.93 -8.79 27.97
C VAL A 542 -26.09 -9.66 27.48
N ALA A 543 -26.28 -10.85 28.03
CA ALA A 543 -27.40 -11.73 27.68
C ALA A 543 -28.77 -11.07 27.96
N LEU A 544 -28.89 -10.36 29.08
CA LEU A 544 -30.09 -9.59 29.45
C LEU A 544 -30.36 -8.43 28.47
N LEU A 545 -29.31 -7.76 28.00
CA LEU A 545 -29.42 -6.61 27.08
C LEU A 545 -29.51 -7.02 25.59
N SER A 546 -29.16 -8.26 25.25
CA SER A 546 -29.12 -8.75 23.86
C SER A 546 -30.49 -9.12 23.30
N VAL A 547 -31.49 -9.29 24.16
CA VAL A 547 -32.82 -9.75 23.80
C VAL A 547 -33.85 -8.73 24.27
N GLN A 548 -34.84 -8.43 23.44
CA GLN A 548 -35.94 -7.54 23.81
C GLN A 548 -37.18 -8.37 24.17
N PRO A 549 -37.66 -8.30 25.42
CA PRO A 549 -38.82 -9.07 25.85
C PRO A 549 -40.14 -8.46 25.35
N PHE A 550 -41.22 -9.23 25.43
CA PHE A 550 -42.61 -8.78 25.26
C PHE A 550 -42.95 -8.20 23.88
N ARG A 551 -42.29 -8.67 22.81
CA ARG A 551 -42.52 -8.19 21.44
C ARG A 551 -43.83 -8.69 20.81
N SER A 552 -44.11 -9.99 20.90
CA SER A 552 -45.33 -10.60 20.35
C SER A 552 -45.64 -11.97 20.97
N TYR A 553 -46.72 -12.61 20.52
CA TYR A 553 -47.12 -13.99 20.91
C TYR A 553 -46.51 -15.09 20.02
N SER A 554 -45.57 -14.75 19.13
CA SER A 554 -44.87 -15.75 18.32
C SER A 554 -43.98 -16.66 19.17
N LEU A 555 -43.79 -17.91 18.75
CA LEU A 555 -42.95 -18.87 19.49
C LEU A 555 -41.49 -18.39 19.64
N PHE A 556 -40.98 -17.65 18.65
CA PHE A 556 -39.66 -17.03 18.71
C PHE A 556 -39.62 -15.88 19.74
N ASP A 557 -40.61 -14.99 19.77
CA ASP A 557 -40.67 -13.87 20.72
C ASP A 557 -40.94 -14.31 22.17
N LEU A 558 -41.70 -15.41 22.36
CA LEU A 558 -41.87 -16.03 23.67
C LEU A 558 -40.56 -16.66 24.17
N ARG A 559 -39.81 -17.33 23.30
CA ARG A 559 -38.47 -17.85 23.64
C ARG A 559 -37.54 -16.71 24.07
N ASP A 560 -37.53 -15.61 23.33
CA ASP A 560 -36.75 -14.41 23.63
C ASP A 560 -37.14 -13.80 24.98
N THR A 561 -38.44 -13.70 25.27
CA THR A 561 -38.97 -13.25 26.57
C THR A 561 -38.55 -14.20 27.70
N GLY A 562 -38.60 -15.51 27.47
CA GLY A 562 -38.13 -16.53 28.41
C GLY A 562 -36.62 -16.43 28.68
N GLN A 563 -35.82 -16.23 27.63
CA GLN A 563 -34.37 -16.00 27.75
C GLN A 563 -34.05 -14.72 28.51
N TRP A 564 -34.82 -13.63 28.28
CA TRP A 564 -34.67 -12.38 29.01
C TRP A 564 -34.99 -12.55 30.51
N LEU A 565 -36.11 -13.20 30.85
CA LEU A 565 -36.48 -13.49 32.24
C LEU A 565 -35.44 -14.37 32.94
N GLY A 566 -34.96 -15.42 32.27
CA GLY A 566 -33.89 -16.27 32.79
C GLY A 566 -32.60 -15.49 33.03
N SER A 567 -32.21 -14.64 32.09
CA SER A 567 -31.03 -13.77 32.20
C SER A 567 -31.17 -12.76 33.34
N LEU A 568 -32.37 -12.23 33.58
CA LEU A 568 -32.65 -11.28 34.67
C LEU A 568 -32.44 -11.91 36.05
N ILE A 569 -32.96 -13.12 36.25
CA ILE A 569 -32.79 -13.87 37.50
C ILE A 569 -31.32 -14.19 37.75
N VAL A 570 -30.63 -14.72 36.73
CA VAL A 570 -29.21 -15.05 36.82
C VAL A 570 -28.38 -13.80 37.10
N PHE A 571 -28.63 -12.69 36.40
CA PHE A 571 -27.95 -11.42 36.64
C PHE A 571 -28.18 -10.88 38.06
N GLY A 572 -29.40 -10.98 38.59
CA GLY A 572 -29.72 -10.60 39.96
C GLY A 572 -28.95 -11.41 41.02
N LEU A 573 -28.93 -12.74 40.87
CA LEU A 573 -28.20 -13.64 41.76
C LEU A 573 -26.68 -13.38 41.72
N LEU A 574 -26.12 -13.25 40.52
CA LEU A 574 -24.70 -12.97 40.34
C LEU A 574 -24.32 -11.57 40.86
N SER A 575 -25.17 -10.56 40.66
CA SER A 575 -24.96 -9.22 41.20
C SER A 575 -24.98 -9.19 42.72
N TYR A 576 -25.90 -9.92 43.35
CA TYR A 576 -25.94 -10.06 44.81
C TYR A 576 -24.65 -10.72 45.33
N ALA A 577 -24.24 -11.84 44.74
CA ALA A 577 -23.00 -12.53 45.10
C ALA A 577 -21.77 -11.62 44.91
N LEU A 578 -21.70 -10.88 43.80
CA LEU A 578 -20.64 -9.94 43.50
C LEU A 578 -20.55 -8.84 44.58
N ILE A 579 -21.67 -8.23 44.95
CA ILE A 579 -21.72 -7.20 46.01
C ILE A 579 -21.31 -7.78 47.37
N TYR A 580 -21.79 -8.97 47.72
CA TYR A 580 -21.45 -9.65 48.97
C TYR A 580 -19.94 -9.88 49.11
N TYR A 581 -19.31 -10.52 48.12
CA TYR A 581 -17.86 -10.78 48.15
C TYR A 581 -17.03 -9.50 48.02
N GLY A 582 -17.50 -8.51 47.24
CA GLY A 582 -16.86 -7.20 47.14
C GLY A 582 -16.80 -6.45 48.48
N ARG A 583 -17.89 -6.50 49.26
CA ARG A 583 -17.93 -5.95 50.62
C ARG A 583 -17.03 -6.74 51.57
N LYS A 584 -17.01 -8.08 51.48
CA LYS A 584 -16.15 -8.96 52.29
C LYS A 584 -14.65 -8.70 52.08
N LEU A 585 -14.24 -8.43 50.84
CA LEU A 585 -12.85 -8.08 50.50
C LEU A 585 -12.46 -6.68 50.97
N GLY A 586 -13.42 -5.75 50.99
CA GLY A 586 -13.21 -4.33 51.24
C GLY A 586 -12.71 -3.60 49.99
N ARG A 587 -12.99 -2.29 49.91
CA ARG A 587 -12.78 -1.45 48.71
C ARG A 587 -11.37 -1.56 48.11
N SER A 588 -10.34 -1.61 48.96
CA SER A 588 -8.94 -1.63 48.51
C SER A 588 -8.52 -2.96 47.85
N LEU A 589 -8.96 -4.12 48.38
CA LEU A 589 -8.65 -5.42 47.76
C LEU A 589 -9.59 -5.68 46.58
N ALA A 590 -10.88 -5.36 46.72
CA ALA A 590 -11.86 -5.54 45.66
C ALA A 590 -11.47 -4.79 44.37
N THR A 591 -11.05 -3.53 44.45
CA THR A 591 -10.60 -2.76 43.26
C THR A 591 -9.38 -3.36 42.57
N ARG A 592 -8.43 -3.93 43.33
CA ARG A 592 -7.27 -4.62 42.74
C ARG A 592 -7.66 -5.94 42.09
N VAL A 593 -8.60 -6.68 42.68
CA VAL A 593 -9.13 -7.91 42.06
C VAL A 593 -9.88 -7.57 40.78
N VAL A 594 -10.70 -6.51 40.74
CA VAL A 594 -11.34 -6.03 39.51
C VAL A 594 -10.30 -5.74 38.42
N PHE A 595 -9.24 -4.99 38.76
CA PHE A 595 -8.15 -4.71 37.84
C PHE A 595 -7.46 -5.98 37.34
N LEU A 596 -7.15 -6.93 38.23
CA LEU A 596 -6.51 -8.20 37.85
C LEU A 596 -7.40 -9.05 36.95
N THR A 597 -8.69 -9.15 37.27
CA THR A 597 -9.65 -9.87 36.43
C THR A 597 -9.70 -9.24 35.03
N PHE A 598 -9.81 -7.91 34.96
CA PHE A 598 -9.81 -7.21 33.68
C PHE A 598 -8.49 -7.41 32.91
N LEU A 599 -7.35 -7.34 33.60
CA LEU A 599 -6.03 -7.59 33.03
C LEU A 599 -5.92 -9.02 32.45
N VAL A 600 -6.36 -10.04 33.19
CA VAL A 600 -6.32 -11.44 32.73
C VAL A 600 -7.19 -11.64 31.50
N VAL A 601 -8.41 -11.07 31.49
CA VAL A 601 -9.31 -11.12 30.33
C VAL A 601 -8.63 -10.48 29.11
N LEU A 602 -8.06 -9.28 29.26
CA LEU A 602 -7.35 -8.60 28.17
C LEU A 602 -6.12 -9.39 27.71
N VAL A 603 -5.34 -10.00 28.62
CA VAL A 603 -4.18 -10.84 28.26
C VAL A 603 -4.61 -12.03 27.39
N ILE A 604 -5.67 -12.74 27.77
CA ILE A 604 -6.19 -13.89 27.00
C ILE A 604 -6.63 -13.44 25.61
N PHE A 605 -7.40 -12.35 25.53
CA PHE A 605 -7.84 -11.80 24.25
C PHE A 605 -6.66 -11.33 23.39
N THR A 606 -5.66 -10.67 23.99
CA THR A 606 -4.49 -10.14 23.27
C THR A 606 -3.66 -11.28 22.70
N ALA A 607 -3.37 -12.30 23.52
CA ALA A 607 -2.67 -13.50 23.08
C ALA A 607 -3.41 -14.23 21.95
N ARG A 608 -4.74 -14.36 22.06
CA ARG A 608 -5.56 -14.97 21.01
C ARG A 608 -5.55 -14.14 19.72
N SER A 609 -5.67 -12.82 19.81
CA SER A 609 -5.66 -11.93 18.64
C SER A 609 -4.28 -11.95 17.96
N SER A 610 -3.20 -11.95 18.75
CA SER A 610 -1.84 -12.12 18.23
C SER A 610 -1.66 -13.46 17.54
N TRP A 611 -2.23 -14.53 18.09
CA TRP A 611 -2.18 -15.85 17.47
C TRP A 611 -2.93 -15.87 16.14
N LEU A 612 -4.15 -15.31 16.09
CA LEU A 612 -4.96 -15.23 14.89
C LEU A 612 -4.23 -14.46 13.78
N VAL A 613 -3.82 -13.21 14.06
CA VAL A 613 -3.17 -12.34 13.07
C VAL A 613 -1.85 -12.91 12.56
N SER A 614 -1.05 -13.56 13.42
CA SER A 614 0.33 -13.94 13.09
C SER A 614 0.50 -15.37 12.60
N PHE A 615 -0.48 -16.26 12.86
CA PHE A 615 -0.36 -17.70 12.57
C PHE A 615 -1.59 -18.32 11.91
N ILE A 616 -2.76 -17.66 11.91
CA ILE A 616 -3.96 -18.19 11.26
C ILE A 616 -4.32 -17.36 10.03
N ASN A 617 -4.38 -16.03 10.18
CA ASN A 617 -4.70 -15.05 9.15
C ASN A 617 -3.43 -14.41 8.56
N TYR A 618 -2.27 -15.07 8.70
CA TYR A 618 -0.97 -14.46 8.37
C TYR A 618 -0.78 -14.19 6.87
N ASP A 619 -1.53 -14.91 6.05
CA ASP A 619 -1.61 -14.81 4.59
C ASP A 619 -2.98 -14.31 4.13
N ASP A 620 -3.87 -13.92 5.07
CA ASP A 620 -5.23 -13.46 4.83
C ASP A 620 -5.35 -11.95 5.06
N VAL A 621 -5.71 -11.18 4.02
CA VAL A 621 -5.72 -9.71 4.11
C VAL A 621 -6.92 -9.13 4.84
N SER A 622 -7.68 -9.96 5.55
CA SER A 622 -8.75 -9.52 6.46
C SER A 622 -8.26 -8.55 7.55
N GLU A 623 -6.96 -8.45 7.82
CA GLU A 623 -6.43 -7.56 8.85
C GLU A 623 -6.11 -6.14 8.32
N TYR A 624 -6.52 -5.12 9.07
CA TYR A 624 -6.11 -3.72 8.81
C TYR A 624 -4.63 -3.44 9.15
N LEU A 625 -3.91 -4.44 9.68
CA LEU A 625 -2.46 -4.40 9.85
C LEU A 625 -1.70 -4.56 8.53
N PHE A 626 -2.39 -4.89 7.43
CA PHE A 626 -1.78 -4.99 6.12
C PHE A 626 -1.96 -3.70 5.31
N TYR A 627 -0.96 -3.34 4.53
CA TYR A 627 -1.08 -2.33 3.48
C TYR A 627 -1.23 -3.02 2.13
N ALA A 628 -0.15 -3.61 1.62
CA ALA A 628 -0.12 -4.42 0.41
C ALA A 628 0.48 -5.79 0.74
N HIS A 629 -0.29 -6.87 0.55
CA HIS A 629 0.14 -8.23 0.92
C HIS A 629 0.28 -9.11 -0.31
N GLY A 630 1.32 -9.94 -0.37
CA GLY A 630 1.46 -10.95 -1.43
C GLY A 630 0.45 -12.07 -1.22
N ALA A 631 -0.37 -12.37 -2.21
CA ALA A 631 -1.42 -13.38 -2.04
C ALA A 631 -0.83 -14.81 -1.94
N PRO A 632 -1.52 -15.76 -1.26
CA PRO A 632 -1.11 -17.18 -1.24
C PRO A 632 -0.94 -17.78 -2.64
N ASP A 633 -1.71 -17.27 -3.60
CA ASP A 633 -1.68 -17.63 -5.01
C ASP A 633 -0.28 -17.47 -5.64
N VAL A 634 0.55 -16.54 -5.16
CA VAL A 634 1.94 -16.39 -5.61
C VAL A 634 2.74 -17.64 -5.30
N THR A 635 2.67 -18.13 -4.06
CA THR A 635 3.36 -19.36 -3.66
C THR A 635 2.79 -20.57 -4.40
N LEU A 636 1.48 -20.61 -4.66
CA LEU A 636 0.85 -21.66 -5.46
C LEU A 636 1.37 -21.67 -6.91
N ALA A 637 1.37 -20.52 -7.58
CA ALA A 637 1.87 -20.38 -8.94
C ALA A 637 3.35 -20.76 -9.02
N MET A 638 4.18 -20.32 -8.07
CA MET A 638 5.60 -20.68 -8.05
C MET A 638 5.84 -22.18 -7.82
N ARG A 639 5.05 -22.84 -6.97
CA ARG A 639 5.12 -24.31 -6.81
C ARG A 639 4.73 -25.04 -8.08
N GLN A 640 3.72 -24.56 -8.81
CA GLN A 640 3.31 -25.14 -10.08
C GLN A 640 4.39 -24.97 -11.15
N ILE A 641 4.96 -23.76 -11.28
CA ILE A 641 6.07 -23.49 -12.20
C ILE A 641 7.26 -24.41 -11.90
N GLU A 642 7.60 -24.58 -10.62
CA GLU A 642 8.69 -25.46 -10.20
C GLU A 642 8.39 -26.94 -10.48
N ASP A 643 7.17 -27.41 -10.22
CA ASP A 643 6.74 -28.78 -10.53
C ASP A 643 6.74 -29.06 -12.04
N ILE A 644 6.22 -28.12 -12.84
CA ILE A 644 6.25 -28.19 -14.31
C ILE A 644 7.70 -28.22 -14.79
N SER A 645 8.58 -27.35 -14.28
CA SER A 645 10.00 -27.33 -14.65
C SER A 645 10.67 -28.67 -14.38
N ARG A 646 10.57 -29.17 -13.14
CA ARG A 646 11.22 -30.40 -12.69
C ARG A 646 10.81 -31.62 -13.51
N ARG A 647 9.53 -31.70 -13.89
CA ARG A 647 8.99 -32.84 -14.63
C ARG A 647 9.22 -32.77 -16.15
N THR A 648 9.62 -31.62 -16.70
CA THR A 648 9.76 -31.43 -18.15
C THR A 648 11.19 -31.18 -18.59
N VAL A 649 11.88 -30.19 -18.01
CA VAL A 649 13.20 -29.73 -18.46
C VAL A 649 14.27 -29.74 -17.37
N GLY A 650 13.91 -30.12 -16.14
CA GLY A 650 14.80 -30.14 -14.97
C GLY A 650 14.53 -29.00 -13.99
N ASP A 651 15.24 -29.00 -12.86
CA ASP A 651 14.96 -28.09 -11.75
C ASP A 651 15.22 -26.62 -12.15
N LYS A 652 14.14 -25.82 -12.18
CA LYS A 652 14.14 -24.37 -12.50
C LYS A 652 14.74 -23.97 -13.86
N LEU A 653 14.95 -24.93 -14.76
CA LEU A 653 15.48 -24.68 -16.11
C LEU A 653 14.42 -24.23 -17.11
N ILE A 654 13.12 -24.28 -16.76
CA ILE A 654 12.07 -23.83 -17.66
C ILE A 654 12.18 -22.32 -17.93
N LYS A 655 12.02 -21.94 -19.20
CA LYS A 655 11.95 -20.53 -19.59
C LYS A 655 10.61 -19.95 -19.15
N VAL A 656 10.67 -18.90 -18.34
CA VAL A 656 9.50 -18.16 -17.85
C VAL A 656 9.62 -16.71 -18.32
N ALA A 657 8.66 -16.24 -19.10
CA ALA A 657 8.57 -14.85 -19.52
C ALA A 657 7.65 -14.07 -18.58
N TYR A 658 8.01 -12.85 -18.16
CA TYR A 658 7.18 -12.03 -17.26
C TYR A 658 7.29 -10.52 -17.51
N ASP A 659 6.25 -9.79 -17.11
CA ASP A 659 6.10 -8.35 -17.34
C ASP A 659 6.40 -7.45 -16.13
N ASN A 660 6.28 -6.13 -16.34
CA ASN A 660 6.49 -5.10 -15.32
C ASN A 660 5.42 -5.10 -14.21
N GLU A 661 4.18 -5.48 -14.50
CA GLU A 661 3.09 -5.53 -13.51
C GLU A 661 3.22 -6.71 -12.54
N SER A 662 3.72 -7.84 -13.02
CA SER A 662 3.87 -9.06 -12.22
C SER A 662 5.24 -9.15 -11.54
N THR A 663 6.13 -8.19 -11.79
CA THR A 663 7.54 -8.21 -11.32
C THR A 663 7.63 -8.36 -9.81
N TRP A 664 6.86 -7.62 -9.03
CA TRP A 664 6.94 -7.66 -7.57
C TRP A 664 5.69 -8.33 -7.00
N PRO A 665 5.80 -9.47 -6.28
CA PRO A 665 7.02 -10.03 -5.66
C PRO A 665 7.75 -11.13 -6.46
N LEU A 666 7.35 -11.45 -7.70
CA LEU A 666 7.88 -12.61 -8.45
C LEU A 666 9.38 -12.55 -8.75
N GLU A 667 9.98 -11.37 -8.84
CA GLU A 667 11.41 -11.16 -9.10
C GLU A 667 12.28 -11.88 -8.06
N TRP A 668 11.86 -11.86 -6.79
CA TRP A 668 12.53 -12.64 -5.75
C TRP A 668 12.53 -14.12 -6.11
N TYR A 669 11.40 -14.68 -6.52
CA TYR A 669 11.28 -16.11 -6.84
C TYR A 669 12.01 -16.49 -8.13
N PHE A 670 11.99 -15.63 -9.15
CA PHE A 670 12.68 -15.88 -10.42
C PHE A 670 14.19 -15.77 -10.35
N ARG A 671 14.78 -15.27 -9.26
CA ARG A 671 16.25 -15.19 -9.11
C ARG A 671 16.96 -16.54 -9.35
N GLU A 672 16.26 -17.66 -9.15
CA GLU A 672 16.77 -19.02 -9.29
C GLU A 672 16.47 -19.65 -10.67
N TYR A 673 15.83 -18.91 -11.58
CA TYR A 673 15.49 -19.36 -12.93
C TYR A 673 16.45 -18.74 -13.95
N PRO A 674 17.51 -19.46 -14.40
CA PRO A 674 18.53 -18.89 -15.28
C PRO A 674 17.98 -18.53 -16.67
N ASN A 675 16.94 -19.21 -17.13
CA ASN A 675 16.32 -19.00 -18.44
C ASN A 675 15.13 -18.03 -18.39
N ARG A 676 14.94 -17.27 -17.31
CA ARG A 676 13.86 -16.27 -17.22
C ARG A 676 14.03 -15.17 -18.26
N THR A 677 12.93 -14.57 -18.71
CA THR A 677 12.93 -13.46 -19.66
C THR A 677 11.99 -12.36 -19.19
N TYR A 678 12.54 -11.18 -18.90
CA TYR A 678 11.75 -10.00 -18.60
C TYR A 678 11.42 -9.27 -19.90
N TYR A 679 10.14 -9.01 -20.16
CA TYR A 679 9.69 -8.29 -21.37
C TYR A 679 9.02 -6.94 -21.09
N GLY A 680 8.82 -6.58 -19.82
CA GLY A 680 8.26 -5.27 -19.46
C GLY A 680 6.87 -5.02 -20.04
N ASP A 681 6.61 -3.78 -20.46
CA ASP A 681 5.34 -3.32 -21.04
C ASP A 681 5.30 -3.40 -22.58
N SER A 682 6.39 -3.86 -23.18
CA SER A 682 6.66 -3.85 -24.62
C SER A 682 7.07 -5.26 -25.10
N PRO A 683 6.12 -6.21 -25.16
CA PRO A 683 6.42 -7.60 -25.50
C PRO A 683 6.87 -7.78 -26.96
N SER A 684 7.89 -8.61 -27.15
CA SER A 684 8.31 -9.10 -28.47
C SER A 684 8.07 -10.60 -28.64
N ARG A 685 7.99 -11.05 -29.90
CA ARG A 685 7.76 -12.47 -30.23
C ARG A 685 8.85 -13.39 -29.66
N GLN A 686 10.12 -13.00 -29.72
CA GLN A 686 11.24 -13.79 -29.22
C GLN A 686 11.21 -13.96 -27.68
N GLN A 687 10.78 -12.92 -26.96
CA GLN A 687 10.66 -12.97 -25.51
C GLN A 687 9.50 -13.85 -25.06
N LEU A 688 8.38 -13.80 -25.79
CA LEU A 688 7.16 -14.57 -25.49
C LEU A 688 7.19 -16.02 -25.98
N GLU A 689 8.22 -16.42 -26.74
CA GLU A 689 8.51 -17.81 -27.03
C GLU A 689 9.03 -18.53 -25.76
N ALA A 690 8.13 -18.76 -24.81
CA ALA A 690 8.40 -19.38 -23.53
C ALA A 690 7.32 -20.42 -23.18
N PRO A 691 7.67 -21.57 -22.60
CA PRO A 691 6.72 -22.54 -22.05
C PRO A 691 5.71 -21.94 -21.08
N ILE A 692 6.14 -20.94 -20.30
CA ILE A 692 5.33 -20.24 -19.32
C ILE A 692 5.46 -18.73 -19.54
N VAL A 693 4.33 -18.03 -19.63
CA VAL A 693 4.25 -16.57 -19.77
C VAL A 693 3.37 -16.02 -18.66
N ILE A 694 3.87 -15.00 -17.97
CA ILE A 694 3.19 -14.35 -16.85
C ILE A 694 2.93 -12.89 -17.21
N VAL A 695 1.67 -12.49 -17.15
CA VAL A 695 1.25 -11.16 -17.60
C VAL A 695 0.23 -10.54 -16.64
N GLY A 696 0.39 -9.23 -16.40
CA GLY A 696 -0.58 -8.42 -15.67
C GLY A 696 -1.76 -7.98 -16.54
N PRO A 697 -2.87 -7.52 -15.93
CA PRO A 697 -4.06 -7.12 -16.67
C PRO A 697 -3.84 -6.00 -17.68
N SER A 698 -2.93 -5.06 -17.42
CA SER A 698 -2.67 -3.93 -18.31
C SER A 698 -1.90 -4.34 -19.58
N ASN A 699 -1.17 -5.46 -19.54
CA ASN A 699 -0.38 -5.97 -20.67
C ASN A 699 -1.00 -7.18 -21.37
N GLU A 700 -2.04 -7.79 -20.81
CA GLU A 700 -2.64 -9.04 -21.34
C GLU A 700 -3.00 -8.92 -22.83
N GLY A 701 -3.68 -7.83 -23.22
CA GLY A 701 -4.07 -7.59 -24.62
C GLY A 701 -2.90 -7.46 -25.60
N LYS A 702 -1.72 -7.06 -25.11
CA LYS A 702 -0.49 -6.98 -25.93
C LYS A 702 0.19 -8.34 -26.08
N VAL A 703 -0.04 -9.26 -25.14
CA VAL A 703 0.66 -10.56 -25.05
C VAL A 703 -0.14 -11.68 -25.72
N THR A 704 -1.46 -11.72 -25.52
CA THR A 704 -2.33 -12.78 -26.05
C THR A 704 -2.22 -13.00 -27.57
N PRO A 705 -2.00 -11.97 -28.43
CA PRO A 705 -1.82 -12.19 -29.87
C PRO A 705 -0.61 -13.06 -30.23
N TYR A 706 0.42 -13.07 -29.39
CA TYR A 706 1.61 -13.90 -29.59
C TYR A 706 1.44 -15.33 -29.08
N LEU A 707 0.55 -15.55 -28.12
CA LEU A 707 0.31 -16.87 -27.51
C LEU A 707 -0.65 -17.70 -28.38
N GLY A 708 -1.68 -17.07 -28.96
CA GLY A 708 -2.73 -17.74 -29.71
C GLY A 708 -3.41 -18.88 -28.92
N ASP A 709 -3.94 -19.87 -29.63
CA ASP A 709 -4.59 -21.04 -29.03
C ASP A 709 -3.62 -22.07 -28.42
N ASN A 710 -2.34 -21.76 -28.32
CA ASN A 710 -1.31 -22.71 -27.88
C ASN A 710 -1.16 -22.79 -26.35
N TYR A 711 -1.84 -21.94 -25.60
CA TYR A 711 -1.66 -21.81 -24.15
C TYR A 711 -2.97 -22.03 -23.37
N VAL A 712 -2.85 -22.47 -22.12
CA VAL A 712 -3.93 -22.51 -21.13
C VAL A 712 -3.70 -21.40 -20.12
N ARG A 713 -4.74 -20.62 -19.83
CA ARG A 713 -4.71 -19.48 -18.90
C ARG A 713 -5.11 -19.90 -17.50
N PHE A 714 -4.28 -19.56 -16.52
CA PHE A 714 -4.55 -19.68 -15.08
C PHE A 714 -4.64 -18.28 -14.45
N ASN A 715 -5.62 -18.08 -13.58
CA ASN A 715 -5.90 -16.79 -12.95
C ASN A 715 -5.43 -16.78 -11.50
N TYR A 716 -4.55 -15.85 -11.16
CA TYR A 716 -4.01 -15.70 -9.81
C TYR A 716 -4.12 -14.28 -9.28
N ARG A 717 -4.07 -14.16 -7.96
CA ARG A 717 -3.94 -12.88 -7.26
C ARG A 717 -2.47 -12.62 -6.98
N LEU A 718 -1.98 -11.44 -7.32
CA LEU A 718 -0.60 -11.03 -7.04
C LEU A 718 -0.54 -10.36 -5.67
N VAL A 719 -1.31 -9.28 -5.53
CA VAL A 719 -1.37 -8.41 -4.35
C VAL A 719 -2.83 -8.09 -4.06
N TRP A 720 -3.18 -7.97 -2.79
CA TRP A 720 -4.50 -7.54 -2.33
C TRP A 720 -4.36 -6.62 -1.12
N TRP A 721 -5.33 -5.71 -0.99
CA TRP A 721 -5.40 -4.70 0.06
C TRP A 721 -6.61 -4.96 0.95
N PRO A 722 -6.55 -4.61 2.25
CA PRO A 722 -7.71 -4.76 3.13
C PRO A 722 -8.82 -3.81 2.70
N LEU A 723 -10.05 -4.10 3.12
CA LEU A 723 -11.16 -3.18 2.93
C LEU A 723 -10.83 -1.83 3.54
N GLU A 724 -11.09 -0.74 2.81
CA GLU A 724 -10.75 0.62 3.25
C GLU A 724 -11.95 1.37 3.85
N THR A 725 -12.92 0.64 4.40
CA THR A 725 -14.19 1.19 4.93
C THR A 725 -14.00 2.23 6.05
N TYR A 726 -12.83 2.25 6.70
CA TYR A 726 -12.48 3.24 7.72
C TYR A 726 -12.20 4.64 7.14
N LYS A 727 -11.85 4.77 5.85
CA LYS A 727 -11.53 6.08 5.22
C LYS A 727 -12.74 6.99 5.11
N GLU A 728 -13.92 6.40 5.01
CA GLU A 728 -15.18 7.14 4.86
C GLU A 728 -15.91 7.39 6.19
N GLN A 729 -15.22 7.26 7.32
CA GLN A 729 -15.85 7.35 8.64
C GLN A 729 -15.85 8.79 9.16
N SER A 730 -16.97 9.19 9.75
CA SER A 730 -17.08 10.41 10.55
C SER A 730 -17.71 10.06 11.90
N PRO A 731 -17.50 10.85 12.97
CA PRO A 731 -18.17 10.60 14.25
C PRO A 731 -19.69 10.45 14.12
N VAL A 732 -20.30 11.23 13.21
CA VAL A 732 -21.74 11.15 12.88
C VAL A 732 -22.09 9.85 12.17
N LYS A 733 -21.32 9.44 11.15
CA LYS A 733 -21.54 8.15 10.45
C LYS A 733 -21.36 6.97 11.39
N ILE A 734 -20.34 6.97 12.24
CA ILE A 734 -20.11 5.95 13.27
C ILE A 734 -21.29 5.91 14.24
N TRP A 735 -21.74 7.08 14.72
CA TRP A 735 -22.91 7.20 15.59
C TRP A 735 -24.14 6.55 14.95
N HIS A 736 -24.41 6.84 13.67
CA HIS A 736 -25.59 6.32 13.01
C HIS A 736 -25.47 4.86 12.54
N THR A 737 -24.25 4.40 12.28
CA THR A 737 -23.97 3.02 11.88
C THR A 737 -24.13 2.06 13.05
N TYR A 738 -23.68 2.46 14.23
CA TYR A 738 -23.59 1.57 15.39
C TYR A 738 -24.49 1.93 16.56
N PHE A 739 -25.02 3.14 16.69
CA PHE A 739 -25.77 3.54 17.90
C PHE A 739 -27.25 3.80 17.62
N VAL A 740 -27.59 4.57 16.59
CA VAL A 740 -28.98 5.01 16.30
C VAL A 740 -29.22 5.10 14.79
N PRO A 741 -30.33 4.61 14.22
CA PRO A 741 -30.59 4.75 12.78
C PRO A 741 -30.50 6.21 12.29
N ALA A 742 -29.96 6.44 11.10
CA ALA A 742 -29.88 7.78 10.49
C ALA A 742 -31.27 8.34 10.16
N THR A 743 -32.18 7.46 9.71
CA THR A 743 -33.56 7.78 9.36
C THR A 743 -34.49 6.74 9.97
N LEU A 744 -35.60 7.19 10.56
CA LEU A 744 -36.65 6.33 11.09
C LEU A 744 -37.89 6.49 10.21
N PRO A 745 -38.28 5.47 9.43
CA PRO A 745 -39.53 5.50 8.66
C PRO A 745 -40.76 5.66 9.56
N ASP A 746 -41.85 6.22 9.03
CA ASP A 746 -43.09 6.38 9.82
C ASP A 746 -43.81 5.04 10.06
N ASP A 747 -43.62 4.06 9.17
CA ASP A 747 -44.25 2.75 9.28
C ASP A 747 -43.53 1.83 10.30
N PRO A 748 -44.27 0.99 11.06
CA PRO A 748 -43.67 0.13 12.09
C PRO A 748 -42.64 -0.88 11.55
N ALA A 749 -42.82 -1.39 10.33
CA ALA A 749 -41.93 -2.39 9.74
C ALA A 749 -40.59 -1.77 9.34
N GLY A 750 -40.60 -0.58 8.74
CA GLY A 750 -39.44 0.22 8.39
C GLY A 750 -38.64 0.65 9.63
N ARG A 751 -39.31 1.04 10.72
CA ARG A 751 -38.62 1.29 12.00
C ARG A 751 -37.89 0.06 12.52
N GLN A 752 -38.54 -1.10 12.46
CA GLN A 752 -37.93 -2.35 12.90
C GLN A 752 -36.72 -2.71 12.02
N ALA A 753 -36.83 -2.58 10.70
CA ALA A 753 -35.74 -2.83 9.77
C ALA A 753 -34.52 -1.92 10.03
N ALA A 754 -34.76 -0.63 10.29
CA ALA A 754 -33.71 0.34 10.61
C ALA A 754 -32.93 -0.04 11.90
N TRP A 755 -33.63 -0.48 12.94
CA TRP A 755 -33.00 -0.97 14.17
C TRP A 755 -32.31 -2.33 13.99
N ASN A 756 -32.87 -3.22 13.18
CA ASN A 756 -32.24 -4.49 12.82
C ASN A 756 -30.89 -4.25 12.12
N GLN A 757 -30.80 -3.28 11.21
CA GLN A 757 -29.56 -2.92 10.54
C GLN A 757 -28.48 -2.45 11.53
N VAL A 758 -28.82 -1.59 12.50
CA VAL A 758 -27.89 -1.16 13.55
C VAL A 758 -27.42 -2.36 14.39
N SER A 759 -28.32 -3.28 14.72
CA SER A 759 -27.99 -4.52 15.44
C SER A 759 -27.03 -5.40 14.64
N GLU A 760 -27.27 -5.58 13.34
CA GLU A 760 -26.38 -6.32 12.43
C GLU A 760 -25.00 -5.67 12.31
N ASN A 761 -24.94 -4.34 12.20
CA ASN A 761 -23.67 -3.61 12.14
C ASN A 761 -22.86 -3.81 13.42
N ARG A 762 -23.50 -3.76 14.60
CA ARG A 762 -22.85 -4.09 15.87
C ARG A 762 -22.34 -5.52 15.89
N LYS A 763 -23.15 -6.47 15.41
CA LYS A 763 -22.76 -7.88 15.33
C LYS A 763 -21.54 -8.05 14.42
N ALA A 764 -21.50 -7.40 13.26
CA ALA A 764 -20.36 -7.42 12.35
C ALA A 764 -19.10 -6.80 13.00
N LEU A 765 -19.24 -5.69 13.73
CA LEU A 765 -18.14 -5.09 14.48
C LEU A 765 -17.60 -6.04 15.56
N TRP A 766 -18.49 -6.71 16.30
CA TRP A 766 -18.12 -7.72 17.29
C TRP A 766 -17.49 -8.96 16.64
N GLU A 767 -17.99 -9.40 15.49
CA GLU A 767 -17.43 -10.50 14.71
C GLU A 767 -16.01 -10.18 14.25
N PHE A 768 -15.77 -8.94 13.81
CA PHE A 768 -14.42 -8.51 13.47
C PHE A 768 -13.53 -8.38 14.71
N PHE A 769 -13.97 -7.65 15.75
CA PHE A 769 -13.18 -7.41 16.96
C PHE A 769 -12.76 -8.70 17.67
N PHE A 770 -13.65 -9.71 17.73
CA PHE A 770 -13.33 -10.98 18.38
C PHE A 770 -12.91 -12.08 17.43
N TYR A 771 -13.32 -12.12 16.18
CA TYR A 771 -13.03 -13.26 15.30
C TYR A 771 -12.26 -12.87 14.05
N HIS A 772 -11.95 -11.59 13.85
CA HIS A 772 -11.23 -11.06 12.70
C HIS A 772 -11.91 -11.44 11.38
N ARG A 773 -13.25 -11.45 11.37
CA ARG A 773 -14.07 -11.82 10.21
C ARG A 773 -14.82 -10.62 9.67
N HIS A 774 -14.77 -10.47 8.35
CA HIS A 774 -15.59 -9.50 7.62
C HIS A 774 -16.87 -10.15 7.13
N LYS A 775 -17.93 -9.35 7.03
CA LYS A 775 -19.21 -9.76 6.43
C LYS A 775 -19.06 -10.01 4.92
N THR A 776 -18.16 -9.28 4.25
CA THR A 776 -17.94 -9.37 2.79
C THR A 776 -17.08 -10.57 2.43
N PRO A 777 -17.59 -11.50 1.59
CA PRO A 777 -16.81 -12.62 1.04
C PRO A 777 -15.57 -12.15 0.25
N LYS A 778 -14.49 -12.95 0.28
CA LYS A 778 -13.19 -12.57 -0.30
C LYS A 778 -13.18 -12.47 -1.83
N ASP A 779 -14.06 -13.22 -2.50
CA ASP A 779 -14.28 -13.17 -3.95
C ASP A 779 -14.89 -11.83 -4.40
N GLN A 780 -15.55 -11.11 -3.49
CA GLN A 780 -16.16 -9.80 -3.73
C GLN A 780 -15.26 -8.64 -3.30
N TRP A 781 -13.98 -8.89 -3.00
CA TRP A 781 -13.07 -7.83 -2.59
C TRP A 781 -12.63 -6.97 -3.77
N PRO A 782 -12.78 -5.64 -3.70
CA PRO A 782 -12.57 -4.76 -4.85
C PRO A 782 -11.09 -4.45 -5.11
N TYR A 783 -10.22 -4.56 -4.10
CA TYR A 783 -8.82 -4.13 -4.17
C TYR A 783 -7.89 -5.34 -4.31
N VAL A 784 -7.82 -5.90 -5.52
CA VAL A 784 -6.98 -7.06 -5.84
C VAL A 784 -6.27 -6.82 -7.17
N HIS A 785 -4.93 -6.83 -7.13
CA HIS A 785 -4.09 -6.87 -8.31
C HIS A 785 -3.90 -8.33 -8.72
N ARG A 786 -4.23 -8.65 -9.97
CA ARG A 786 -4.18 -10.01 -10.51
C ARG A 786 -2.97 -10.20 -11.41
N PHE A 787 -2.65 -11.46 -11.69
CA PHE A 787 -1.75 -11.82 -12.78
C PHE A 787 -2.26 -13.11 -13.42
N TYR A 788 -1.89 -13.30 -14.68
CA TYR A 788 -2.29 -14.45 -15.48
C TYR A 788 -1.05 -15.27 -15.82
N MET A 789 -1.13 -16.57 -15.58
CA MET A 789 -0.09 -17.52 -15.97
C MET A 789 -0.61 -18.31 -17.16
N TYR A 790 0.05 -18.16 -18.29
CA TYR A 790 -0.19 -18.93 -19.49
C TYR A 790 0.84 -20.06 -19.56
N VAL A 791 0.37 -21.30 -19.69
CA VAL A 791 1.24 -22.47 -19.87
C VAL A 791 0.94 -23.12 -21.20
N ARG A 792 1.99 -23.40 -21.97
CA ARG A 792 1.87 -23.99 -23.30
C ARG A 792 1.29 -25.40 -23.21
N LYS A 793 0.34 -25.74 -24.11
CA LYS A 793 -0.43 -26.99 -24.06
C LYS A 793 0.46 -28.23 -24.20
N ASP A 794 1.47 -28.21 -25.06
CA ASP A 794 2.45 -29.30 -25.24
C ASP A 794 3.21 -29.65 -23.94
N VAL A 795 3.51 -28.65 -23.12
CA VAL A 795 4.18 -28.80 -21.82
C VAL A 795 3.20 -29.39 -20.80
N LEU A 796 1.96 -28.89 -20.74
CA LEU A 796 0.93 -29.42 -19.84
C LEU A 796 0.54 -30.87 -20.17
N ASN A 797 0.54 -31.25 -21.45
CA ASN A 797 0.20 -32.61 -21.87
C ASN A 797 1.21 -33.66 -21.39
N GLN A 798 2.44 -33.26 -21.04
CA GLN A 798 3.41 -34.15 -20.40
C GLN A 798 3.05 -34.44 -18.94
N LEU A 799 2.06 -33.73 -18.37
CA LEU A 799 1.74 -33.72 -16.95
C LEU A 799 0.29 -34.15 -16.69
N TRP A 800 0.10 -35.41 -16.27
CA TRP A 800 -1.22 -36.02 -16.06
C TRP A 800 -2.16 -35.22 -15.13
N ASP A 801 -1.60 -34.58 -14.09
CA ASP A 801 -2.36 -33.84 -13.07
C ASP A 801 -2.94 -32.51 -13.58
N TYR A 802 -2.39 -31.97 -14.69
CA TYR A 802 -2.83 -30.70 -15.29
C TYR A 802 -3.55 -30.91 -16.63
N HIS A 803 -3.96 -32.15 -16.95
CA HIS A 803 -4.64 -32.49 -18.20
C HIS A 803 -5.96 -31.73 -18.36
N THR A 804 -6.07 -30.93 -19.42
CA THR A 804 -7.28 -30.18 -19.78
C THR A 804 -8.04 -30.79 -20.98
N GLY A 805 -7.95 -32.11 -21.18
CA GLY A 805 -8.60 -32.84 -22.28
C GLY A 805 -7.62 -33.38 -23.33
N PRO A 806 -8.11 -34.07 -24.37
CA PRO A 806 -7.25 -34.64 -25.41
C PRO A 806 -6.58 -33.53 -26.23
N ALA A 807 -5.26 -33.62 -26.35
CA ALA A 807 -4.45 -32.70 -27.13
C ALA A 807 -4.67 -32.90 -28.64
N PRO A 808 -4.62 -31.84 -29.46
CA PRO A 808 -4.42 -32.00 -30.89
C PRO A 808 -3.03 -32.64 -31.14
N ALA A 809 -2.95 -33.56 -32.11
CA ALA A 809 -1.73 -34.30 -32.44
C ALA A 809 -0.57 -33.40 -32.90
N GLU A 810 -0.89 -32.21 -33.41
CA GLU A 810 0.04 -31.13 -33.73
C GLU A 810 -0.55 -29.81 -33.20
N MET A 811 0.31 -28.95 -32.64
CA MET A 811 -0.10 -27.63 -32.19
C MET A 811 -0.44 -26.77 -33.41
N PRO A 812 -1.53 -25.98 -33.38
CA PRO A 812 -1.80 -25.01 -34.43
C PRO A 812 -0.60 -24.05 -34.58
N THR A 813 0.11 -24.16 -35.69
CA THR A 813 1.13 -23.18 -36.06
C THR A 813 0.43 -21.96 -36.63
N GLU A 814 0.69 -20.79 -36.07
CA GLU A 814 0.18 -19.53 -36.62
C GLU A 814 0.71 -19.38 -38.06
N PRO A 815 -0.15 -19.37 -39.09
CA PRO A 815 0.27 -19.53 -40.48
C PRO A 815 1.18 -18.40 -40.96
N TYR A 816 1.01 -17.20 -40.39
CA TYR A 816 1.77 -16.02 -40.77
C TYR A 816 3.09 -15.86 -39.99
N ALA A 817 3.42 -16.80 -39.09
CA ALA A 817 4.65 -16.75 -38.31
C ALA A 817 5.87 -17.27 -39.06
N VAL A 818 5.67 -18.21 -39.99
CA VAL A 818 6.75 -18.96 -40.66
C VAL A 818 7.61 -18.08 -41.57
N LYS A 819 7.04 -17.02 -42.17
CA LYS A 819 7.74 -16.07 -43.05
C LYS A 819 7.78 -14.65 -42.48
N HIS A 820 7.85 -14.54 -41.16
CA HIS A 820 7.98 -13.24 -40.51
C HIS A 820 9.37 -12.65 -40.73
N GLN A 821 9.43 -11.35 -41.04
CA GLN A 821 10.66 -10.62 -41.27
C GLN A 821 10.68 -9.31 -40.49
N GLU A 822 11.84 -8.97 -39.95
CA GLU A 822 12.06 -7.66 -39.34
C GLU A 822 12.46 -6.66 -40.45
N ILE A 823 11.50 -5.82 -40.84
CA ILE A 823 11.73 -4.72 -41.79
C ILE A 823 11.69 -3.43 -40.99
N ARG A 824 12.74 -2.62 -41.13
CA ARG A 824 12.87 -1.34 -40.40
C ARG A 824 12.49 -0.18 -41.31
N ALA A 825 11.65 0.71 -40.80
CA ALA A 825 11.29 1.95 -41.48
C ALA A 825 12.52 2.86 -41.66
N LYS A 826 12.60 3.52 -42.82
CA LYS A 826 13.62 4.52 -43.16
C LYS A 826 13.53 5.73 -42.23
N ARG A 827 12.30 6.16 -41.94
CA ARG A 827 12.00 7.29 -41.07
C ARG A 827 10.61 7.18 -40.43
N ALA A 828 10.42 7.94 -39.36
CA ALA A 828 9.16 8.10 -38.66
C ALA A 828 8.80 9.59 -38.61
N ILE A 829 7.55 9.92 -38.95
CA ILE A 829 7.06 11.29 -39.04
C ILE A 829 5.87 11.46 -38.10
N GLY A 830 5.89 12.49 -37.26
CA GLY A 830 4.76 12.86 -36.40
C GLY A 830 5.01 12.82 -34.89
N GLY A 831 4.00 12.35 -34.17
CA GLY A 831 3.94 12.18 -32.72
C GLY A 831 2.69 12.80 -32.12
N GLN A 832 2.37 12.45 -30.87
CA GLN A 832 1.12 12.84 -30.21
C GLN A 832 0.95 14.35 -30.14
N GLY A 833 -0.23 14.85 -30.53
CA GLY A 833 -0.65 16.23 -30.26
C GLY A 833 -1.60 16.82 -31.29
N THR A 834 -2.04 18.04 -31.01
CA THR A 834 -2.99 18.81 -31.83
C THR A 834 -2.30 19.85 -32.75
N GLY A 835 -1.01 20.10 -32.55
CA GLY A 835 -0.21 21.03 -33.36
C GLY A 835 0.04 20.53 -34.78
N ILE A 836 0.58 21.40 -35.65
CA ILE A 836 0.99 21.05 -37.02
C ILE A 836 2.07 19.95 -36.96
N GLY A 837 1.92 18.93 -37.80
CA GLY A 837 2.86 17.79 -37.86
C GLY A 837 2.76 16.85 -36.67
N ARG A 838 1.75 17.01 -35.82
CA ARG A 838 1.39 16.11 -34.73
C ARG A 838 0.04 15.48 -35.03
N PHE A 839 -0.18 14.27 -34.54
CA PHE A 839 -1.39 13.50 -34.83
C PHE A 839 -2.11 13.06 -33.55
N THR A 840 -3.42 12.91 -33.65
CA THR A 840 -4.29 12.27 -32.66
C THR A 840 -5.11 11.22 -33.42
N THR A 841 -4.76 9.95 -33.25
CA THR A 841 -5.35 8.79 -33.96
C THR A 841 -5.47 8.98 -35.49
N PRO A 842 -4.35 9.10 -36.23
CA PRO A 842 -4.39 9.12 -37.69
C PRO A 842 -4.84 7.74 -38.20
N ARG A 843 -5.73 7.69 -39.21
CA ARG A 843 -6.32 6.41 -39.69
C ARG A 843 -5.95 6.02 -41.11
N ALA A 844 -5.92 6.99 -42.02
CA ALA A 844 -5.64 6.73 -43.43
C ALA A 844 -4.66 7.75 -44.01
N ILE A 845 -3.99 7.30 -45.06
CA ILE A 845 -3.05 8.07 -45.85
C ILE A 845 -3.32 7.79 -47.34
N ALA A 846 -3.18 8.82 -48.17
CA ALA A 846 -3.17 8.73 -49.62
C ALA A 846 -2.00 9.55 -50.17
N VAL A 847 -1.42 9.09 -51.28
CA VAL A 847 -0.33 9.80 -51.97
C VAL A 847 -0.88 10.32 -53.29
N GLY A 848 -0.80 11.64 -53.51
CA GLY A 848 -1.17 12.27 -54.77
C GLY A 848 -0.11 12.06 -55.84
N ALA A 849 -0.46 12.22 -57.12
CA ALA A 849 0.50 12.14 -58.23
C ALA A 849 1.52 13.30 -58.23
N ASP A 850 1.25 14.35 -57.46
CA ASP A 850 2.16 15.44 -57.11
C ASP A 850 3.23 15.04 -56.06
N GLY A 851 3.12 13.84 -55.48
CA GLY A 851 4.01 13.34 -54.45
C GLY A 851 3.69 13.83 -53.03
N LEU A 852 2.55 14.50 -52.83
CA LEU A 852 2.11 14.93 -51.51
C LEU A 852 1.33 13.83 -50.78
N TRP A 853 1.50 13.76 -49.46
CA TRP A 853 0.85 12.77 -48.60
C TRP A 853 -0.31 13.40 -47.83
N TYR A 854 -1.50 12.87 -48.03
CA TYR A 854 -2.74 13.36 -47.43
C TYR A 854 -3.16 12.42 -46.32
N VAL A 855 -3.16 12.91 -45.08
CA VAL A 855 -3.36 12.10 -43.88
C VAL A 855 -4.66 12.49 -43.19
N ALA A 856 -5.57 11.53 -43.03
CA ALA A 856 -6.77 11.68 -42.23
C ALA A 856 -6.43 11.53 -40.73
N ASP A 857 -6.33 12.66 -40.03
CA ASP A 857 -5.99 12.76 -38.62
C ASP A 857 -7.28 12.76 -37.78
N SER A 858 -7.84 11.55 -37.60
CA SER A 858 -9.24 11.39 -37.22
C SER A 858 -9.59 11.97 -35.86
N GLY A 859 -8.72 11.83 -34.87
CA GLY A 859 -8.93 12.32 -33.52
C GLY A 859 -8.80 13.84 -33.42
N ASN A 860 -8.13 14.48 -34.38
CA ASN A 860 -8.10 15.93 -34.53
C ASN A 860 -9.18 16.45 -35.50
N ASN A 861 -9.97 15.57 -36.12
CA ASN A 861 -11.02 15.91 -37.09
C ASN A 861 -10.51 16.79 -38.23
N ARG A 862 -9.37 16.44 -38.81
CA ARG A 862 -8.70 17.22 -39.86
C ARG A 862 -7.96 16.33 -40.86
N VAL A 863 -7.58 16.95 -41.97
CA VAL A 863 -6.60 16.40 -42.92
C VAL A 863 -5.31 17.21 -42.84
N GLN A 864 -4.17 16.54 -42.79
CA GLN A 864 -2.86 17.16 -42.92
C GLN A 864 -2.18 16.70 -44.21
N VAL A 865 -1.59 17.65 -44.94
CA VAL A 865 -0.86 17.38 -46.19
C VAL A 865 0.62 17.57 -45.95
N LEU A 866 1.40 16.56 -46.29
CA LEU A 866 2.84 16.53 -46.09
C LEU A 866 3.56 16.42 -47.44
N ASP A 867 4.76 16.97 -47.53
CA ASP A 867 5.67 16.71 -48.64
C ASP A 867 6.36 15.33 -48.48
N ALA A 868 7.07 14.89 -49.52
CA ALA A 868 7.89 13.68 -49.48
C ALA A 868 9.08 13.78 -48.50
N GLN A 869 9.25 14.88 -47.76
CA GLN A 869 10.20 15.00 -46.66
C GLN A 869 9.53 14.82 -45.28
N GLY A 870 8.19 14.75 -45.24
CA GLY A 870 7.39 14.69 -44.03
C GLY A 870 7.09 16.06 -43.41
N ASN A 871 7.38 17.16 -44.10
CA ASN A 871 7.02 18.50 -43.64
C ASN A 871 5.57 18.79 -44.00
N VAL A 872 4.83 19.40 -43.06
CA VAL A 872 3.45 19.80 -43.34
C VAL A 872 3.43 20.99 -44.29
N VAL A 873 2.81 20.80 -45.44
CA VAL A 873 2.57 21.85 -46.44
C VAL A 873 1.38 22.69 -46.02
N HIS A 874 0.26 22.05 -45.70
CA HIS A 874 -0.97 22.69 -45.21
C HIS A 874 -1.88 21.66 -44.51
N SER A 875 -2.98 22.15 -43.93
CA SER A 875 -3.97 21.31 -43.26
C SER A 875 -5.33 22.00 -43.24
N TRP A 876 -6.41 21.23 -43.30
CA TRP A 876 -7.78 21.76 -43.19
C TRP A 876 -8.67 20.83 -42.37
N GLY A 877 -9.81 21.35 -41.93
CA GLY A 877 -10.78 20.60 -41.13
C GLY A 877 -10.82 20.98 -39.66
N SER A 878 -11.99 20.82 -39.06
CA SER A 878 -12.24 20.95 -37.63
C SER A 878 -13.42 20.07 -37.23
N SER A 879 -13.56 19.77 -35.94
CA SER A 879 -14.74 19.04 -35.44
C SER A 879 -16.05 19.75 -35.79
N GLY A 880 -17.03 19.01 -36.32
CA GLY A 880 -18.38 19.52 -36.59
C GLY A 880 -19.05 18.83 -37.78
N SER A 881 -20.22 19.33 -38.16
CA SER A 881 -21.05 18.80 -39.26
C SER A 881 -21.23 19.79 -40.43
N GLY A 882 -20.68 21.00 -40.32
CA GLY A 882 -20.67 22.00 -41.39
C GLY A 882 -19.78 21.62 -42.58
N ALA A 883 -19.81 22.43 -43.64
CA ALA A 883 -18.93 22.27 -44.80
C ALA A 883 -17.46 22.37 -44.38
N GLY A 884 -16.65 21.38 -44.77
CA GLY A 884 -15.23 21.30 -44.39
C GLY A 884 -14.97 20.98 -42.92
N GLN A 885 -16.00 20.65 -42.13
CA GLN A 885 -15.87 20.11 -40.78
C GLN A 885 -16.07 18.59 -40.81
N PHE A 886 -15.44 17.88 -39.88
CA PHE A 886 -15.49 16.41 -39.83
C PHE A 886 -15.92 15.88 -38.46
N GLN A 887 -16.41 14.65 -38.45
CA GLN A 887 -16.60 13.82 -37.27
C GLN A 887 -15.96 12.45 -37.50
N GLU A 888 -14.72 12.31 -37.04
CA GLU A 888 -13.79 11.22 -37.35
C GLU A 888 -13.72 10.96 -38.87
N PRO A 889 -12.85 11.65 -39.63
CA PRO A 889 -12.56 11.29 -41.01
C PRO A 889 -11.74 9.99 -41.06
N TRP A 890 -12.17 8.95 -41.79
CA TRP A 890 -11.50 7.64 -41.75
C TRP A 890 -10.70 7.29 -43.00
N GLY A 891 -11.26 7.56 -44.18
CA GLY A 891 -10.68 7.23 -45.48
C GLY A 891 -10.46 8.49 -46.30
N ILE A 892 -9.43 8.44 -47.14
CA ILE A 892 -9.01 9.56 -47.97
C ILE A 892 -8.44 9.03 -49.28
N VAL A 893 -8.76 9.71 -50.38
CA VAL A 893 -8.20 9.42 -51.70
C VAL A 893 -8.05 10.72 -52.48
N VAL A 894 -7.06 10.77 -53.38
CA VAL A 894 -6.71 11.96 -54.16
C VAL A 894 -6.82 11.62 -55.65
N ASN A 895 -7.58 12.42 -56.39
CA ASN A 895 -7.60 12.42 -57.83
C ASN A 895 -6.84 13.66 -58.33
N THR A 896 -5.55 13.50 -58.59
CA THR A 896 -4.69 14.62 -59.01
C THR A 896 -5.03 15.12 -60.41
N GLU A 897 -5.52 14.25 -61.31
CA GLU A 897 -5.93 14.66 -62.66
C GLU A 897 -7.12 15.63 -62.64
N MET A 898 -8.06 15.41 -61.73
CA MET A 898 -9.21 16.28 -61.52
C MET A 898 -8.96 17.39 -60.50
N GLY A 899 -7.82 17.36 -59.80
CA GLY A 899 -7.49 18.29 -58.71
C GLY A 899 -8.42 18.18 -57.51
N ARG A 900 -8.84 16.96 -57.12
CA ARG A 900 -9.81 16.73 -56.04
C ARG A 900 -9.31 15.76 -54.96
N VAL A 901 -9.69 16.03 -53.71
CA VAL A 901 -9.49 15.15 -52.56
C VAL A 901 -10.84 14.73 -52.01
N TYR A 902 -11.05 13.43 -51.83
CA TYR A 902 -12.29 12.88 -51.26
C TYR A 902 -12.00 12.30 -49.88
N VAL A 903 -12.82 12.68 -48.89
CA VAL A 903 -12.67 12.26 -47.50
C VAL A 903 -13.98 11.67 -47.01
N SER A 904 -13.92 10.48 -46.41
CA SER A 904 -15.08 9.88 -45.76
C SER A 904 -15.25 10.49 -44.38
N ASP A 905 -16.38 11.15 -44.18
CA ASP A 905 -16.75 11.80 -42.94
C ASP A 905 -17.67 10.85 -42.18
N THR A 906 -17.06 9.83 -41.56
CA THR A 906 -17.70 8.57 -41.20
C THR A 906 -18.92 8.74 -40.32
N TRP A 907 -18.84 9.57 -39.27
CA TRP A 907 -19.96 9.77 -38.35
C TRP A 907 -20.87 10.95 -38.70
N ASN A 908 -20.54 11.71 -39.76
CA ASN A 908 -21.51 12.57 -40.44
C ASN A 908 -22.19 11.86 -41.62
N HIS A 909 -21.92 10.57 -41.85
CA HIS A 909 -22.58 9.70 -42.83
C HIS A 909 -22.52 10.23 -44.28
N ARG A 910 -21.39 10.83 -44.66
CA ARG A 910 -21.21 11.50 -45.96
C ARG A 910 -19.79 11.38 -46.48
N ILE A 911 -19.62 11.65 -47.77
CA ILE A 911 -18.33 11.92 -48.39
C ILE A 911 -18.23 13.41 -48.67
N GLN A 912 -17.06 14.00 -48.41
CA GLN A 912 -16.76 15.39 -48.74
C GLN A 912 -15.67 15.45 -49.81
N ALA A 913 -15.86 16.31 -50.80
CA ALA A 913 -14.90 16.61 -51.85
C ALA A 913 -14.27 18.00 -51.64
N PHE A 914 -12.96 18.08 -51.82
CA PHE A 914 -12.14 19.28 -51.68
C PHE A 914 -11.27 19.47 -52.93
N ASP A 915 -10.79 20.69 -53.17
CA ASP A 915 -9.66 20.91 -54.08
C ASP A 915 -8.33 20.48 -53.42
N LEU A 916 -7.22 20.56 -54.16
CA LEU A 916 -5.89 20.17 -53.65
C LEU A 916 -5.37 21.11 -52.55
N GLU A 917 -5.92 22.33 -52.45
CA GLU A 917 -5.64 23.32 -51.40
C GLU A 917 -6.47 23.10 -50.12
N GLY A 918 -7.43 22.17 -50.14
CA GLY A 918 -8.30 21.85 -49.00
C GLY A 918 -9.57 22.71 -48.89
N THR A 919 -9.93 23.45 -49.93
CA THR A 919 -11.20 24.19 -50.02
C THR A 919 -12.34 23.23 -50.27
N PHE A 920 -13.40 23.33 -49.47
CA PHE A 920 -14.60 22.53 -49.64
C PHE A 920 -15.26 22.81 -50.99
N LEU A 921 -15.54 21.76 -51.77
CA LEU A 921 -16.26 21.85 -53.05
C LEU A 921 -17.73 21.46 -52.87
N PHE A 922 -17.97 20.23 -52.43
CA PHE A 922 -19.32 19.68 -52.21
C PHE A 922 -19.27 18.44 -51.31
N ALA A 923 -20.44 17.97 -50.90
CA ALA A 923 -20.59 16.72 -50.15
C ALA A 923 -21.85 15.98 -50.58
N TRP A 924 -21.85 14.67 -50.45
CA TRP A 924 -23.03 13.83 -50.68
C TRP A 924 -23.11 12.71 -49.65
N GLY A 925 -24.32 12.20 -49.46
CA GLY A 925 -24.62 11.21 -48.44
C GLY A 925 -25.51 11.73 -47.32
N TYR A 926 -26.20 10.81 -46.68
CA TYR A 926 -27.05 11.01 -45.52
C TYR A 926 -27.13 9.71 -44.72
N PHE A 927 -27.51 9.78 -43.44
CA PHE A 927 -27.66 8.57 -42.63
C PHE A 927 -28.72 7.63 -43.21
N ALA A 928 -28.35 6.39 -43.49
CA ALA A 928 -29.26 5.33 -43.93
C ALA A 928 -28.93 4.00 -43.25
N ASP A 929 -29.96 3.37 -42.69
CA ASP A 929 -29.92 2.00 -42.16
C ASP A 929 -30.69 1.05 -43.09
N THR A 930 -29.94 0.24 -43.82
CA THR A 930 -30.51 -0.73 -44.77
C THR A 930 -30.77 -2.10 -44.14
N ALA A 931 -30.38 -2.31 -42.87
CA ALA A 931 -30.31 -3.62 -42.22
C ALA A 931 -29.55 -4.68 -43.05
N GLY A 932 -28.57 -4.23 -43.84
CA GLY A 932 -27.76 -5.09 -44.73
C GLY A 932 -28.46 -5.54 -46.02
N GLN A 933 -29.58 -4.91 -46.38
CA GLN A 933 -30.27 -5.15 -47.66
C GLN A 933 -29.68 -4.27 -48.76
N ILE A 934 -29.39 -4.88 -49.93
CA ILE A 934 -28.64 -4.18 -50.98
C ILE A 934 -29.44 -3.08 -51.68
N ASP A 935 -30.73 -3.29 -51.98
CA ASP A 935 -31.52 -2.41 -52.87
C ASP A 935 -32.21 -1.22 -52.19
N ARG A 936 -31.80 -0.84 -50.96
CA ARG A 936 -32.41 0.25 -50.19
C ARG A 936 -31.54 1.51 -50.20
N ASP A 937 -32.18 2.68 -50.18
CA ASP A 937 -31.54 3.98 -49.91
C ASP A 937 -30.21 4.22 -50.67
N PRO A 938 -30.21 4.20 -52.02
CA PRO A 938 -29.00 4.47 -52.81
C PRO A 938 -28.47 5.87 -52.53
N GLY A 939 -27.16 5.98 -52.32
CA GLY A 939 -26.51 7.24 -51.94
C GLY A 939 -26.55 7.57 -50.46
N GLY A 940 -27.30 6.84 -49.62
CA GLY A 940 -27.22 6.93 -48.16
C GLY A 940 -26.10 6.06 -47.58
N PHE A 941 -25.57 6.42 -46.40
CA PHE A 941 -24.50 5.69 -45.72
C PHE A 941 -24.84 5.45 -44.24
N TRP A 942 -24.42 4.32 -43.68
CA TRP A 942 -24.39 4.12 -42.24
C TRP A 942 -23.06 4.61 -41.66
N GLY A 943 -21.96 4.29 -42.32
CA GLY A 943 -20.62 4.60 -41.82
C GLY A 943 -19.63 4.38 -42.94
N PRO A 944 -19.48 5.35 -43.86
CA PRO A 944 -18.54 5.23 -44.96
C PRO A 944 -17.12 5.23 -44.41
N ARG A 945 -16.30 4.24 -44.79
CA ARG A 945 -14.93 4.09 -44.27
C ARG A 945 -13.88 4.38 -45.31
N ASP A 946 -13.52 3.44 -46.17
CA ASP A 946 -12.50 3.66 -47.20
C ASP A 946 -13.12 4.08 -48.53
N ILE A 947 -12.31 4.76 -49.34
CA ILE A 947 -12.67 5.27 -50.66
C ILE A 947 -11.60 4.85 -51.66
N ALA A 948 -12.00 4.35 -52.82
CA ALA A 948 -11.11 4.05 -53.94
C ALA A 948 -11.62 4.71 -55.23
N ILE A 949 -10.72 4.93 -56.18
CA ILE A 949 -11.02 5.55 -57.48
C ILE A 949 -10.62 4.58 -58.58
N ASP A 950 -11.50 4.34 -59.56
CA ASP A 950 -11.18 3.54 -60.76
C ASP A 950 -10.47 4.38 -61.83
N GLU A 951 -9.97 3.76 -62.90
CA GLU A 951 -9.23 4.46 -63.96
C GLU A 951 -10.09 5.50 -64.69
N GLU A 952 -11.42 5.35 -64.69
CA GLU A 952 -12.36 6.31 -65.26
C GLU A 952 -12.71 7.47 -64.31
N GLY A 953 -12.16 7.49 -63.09
CA GLY A 953 -12.37 8.55 -62.10
C GLY A 953 -13.65 8.40 -61.26
N ASN A 954 -14.32 7.26 -61.31
CA ASN A 954 -15.48 6.97 -60.46
C ASN A 954 -15.05 6.60 -59.04
N ILE A 955 -15.89 6.96 -58.07
CA ILE A 955 -15.61 6.84 -56.65
C ILE A 955 -16.33 5.61 -56.07
N TYR A 956 -15.58 4.67 -55.50
CA TYR A 956 -16.09 3.53 -54.78
C TYR A 956 -15.98 3.76 -53.27
N VAL A 957 -17.07 3.56 -52.54
CA VAL A 957 -17.15 3.80 -51.10
C VAL A 957 -17.56 2.52 -50.38
N ALA A 958 -16.78 2.14 -49.37
CA ALA A 958 -17.16 1.09 -48.44
C ALA A 958 -18.16 1.63 -47.42
N ASP A 959 -19.45 1.30 -47.60
CA ASP A 959 -20.52 1.62 -46.66
C ASP A 959 -20.61 0.50 -45.61
N THR A 960 -19.65 0.53 -44.68
CA THR A 960 -19.33 -0.59 -43.80
C THR A 960 -20.52 -1.08 -42.98
N GLY A 961 -21.27 -0.16 -42.36
CA GLY A 961 -22.43 -0.51 -41.53
C GLY A 961 -23.60 -1.10 -42.30
N ASN A 962 -23.75 -0.75 -43.59
CA ASN A 962 -24.76 -1.34 -44.49
C ASN A 962 -24.24 -2.54 -45.28
N LYS A 963 -22.99 -2.96 -45.04
CA LYS A 963 -22.39 -4.18 -45.62
C LYS A 963 -22.39 -4.18 -47.15
N ARG A 964 -22.15 -3.01 -47.76
CA ARG A 964 -22.20 -2.82 -49.21
C ARG A 964 -21.09 -1.89 -49.70
N ILE A 965 -20.80 -1.98 -50.99
CA ILE A 965 -19.93 -1.05 -51.72
C ILE A 965 -20.81 -0.25 -52.67
N GLN A 966 -20.64 1.07 -52.69
CA GLN A 966 -21.38 1.97 -53.58
C GLN A 966 -20.42 2.70 -54.53
N LYS A 967 -20.80 2.81 -55.80
CA LYS A 967 -20.07 3.53 -56.86
C LYS A 967 -20.79 4.82 -57.21
N PHE A 968 -20.02 5.89 -57.35
CA PHE A 968 -20.47 7.23 -57.69
C PHE A 968 -19.64 7.81 -58.83
N THR A 969 -20.19 8.79 -59.54
CA THR A 969 -19.39 9.65 -60.43
C THR A 969 -18.42 10.49 -59.58
N ALA A 970 -17.44 11.12 -60.23
CA ALA A 970 -16.54 12.06 -59.58
C ALA A 970 -17.28 13.26 -58.93
N ASP A 971 -18.49 13.58 -59.37
CA ASP A 971 -19.34 14.65 -58.83
C ASP A 971 -20.31 14.16 -57.73
N GLY A 972 -20.20 12.90 -57.31
CA GLY A 972 -20.98 12.33 -56.21
C GLY A 972 -22.37 11.81 -56.62
N GLU A 973 -22.66 11.66 -57.91
CA GLU A 973 -23.91 11.07 -58.37
C GLU A 973 -23.85 9.55 -58.28
N PHE A 974 -24.89 8.93 -57.72
CA PHE A 974 -24.96 7.48 -57.54
C PHE A 974 -25.01 6.75 -58.90
N ILE A 975 -24.14 5.75 -59.09
CA ILE A 975 -24.10 4.90 -60.28
C ILE A 975 -24.67 3.52 -59.98
N ALA A 976 -24.11 2.84 -58.97
CA ALA A 976 -24.43 1.44 -58.68
C ALA A 976 -24.02 1.06 -57.25
N GLN A 977 -24.55 -0.07 -56.76
CA GLN A 977 -24.17 -0.66 -55.48
C GLN A 977 -24.19 -2.18 -55.53
N TRP A 978 -23.28 -2.81 -54.79
CA TRP A 978 -23.14 -4.26 -54.71
C TRP A 978 -22.88 -4.69 -53.26
N GLY A 979 -23.08 -5.98 -52.98
CA GLY A 979 -22.90 -6.53 -51.64
C GLY A 979 -24.21 -6.87 -50.97
N GLY A 980 -24.35 -6.47 -49.70
CA GLY A 980 -25.39 -6.90 -48.78
C GLY A 980 -24.85 -7.92 -47.78
N ALA A 981 -25.57 -8.08 -46.66
CA ALA A 981 -25.18 -8.98 -45.59
C ALA A 981 -25.01 -10.43 -46.08
N GLY A 982 -23.89 -11.05 -45.72
CA GLY A 982 -23.71 -12.50 -45.88
C GLY A 982 -22.27 -12.95 -46.04
N ILE A 983 -22.11 -14.26 -46.14
CA ILE A 983 -20.80 -14.96 -46.21
C ILE A 983 -20.48 -15.49 -47.61
N LEU A 984 -21.43 -15.46 -48.55
CA LEU A 984 -21.20 -15.92 -49.91
C LEU A 984 -20.28 -14.97 -50.68
N PRO A 985 -19.59 -15.42 -51.76
CA PRO A 985 -18.81 -14.54 -52.62
C PRO A 985 -19.66 -13.35 -53.12
N GLY A 986 -19.13 -12.14 -53.01
CA GLY A 986 -19.84 -10.90 -53.33
C GLY A 986 -20.86 -10.42 -52.30
N ARG A 987 -20.93 -11.06 -51.13
CA ARG A 987 -21.60 -10.54 -49.92
C ARG A 987 -20.56 -10.17 -48.87
N PHE A 988 -20.93 -9.30 -47.93
CA PHE A 988 -20.00 -8.75 -46.95
C PHE A 988 -20.55 -8.81 -45.53
N ASP A 989 -19.63 -8.79 -44.57
CA ASP A 989 -19.86 -8.48 -43.18
C ASP A 989 -18.72 -7.55 -42.70
N GLU A 990 -19.05 -6.25 -42.59
CA GLU A 990 -18.12 -5.13 -42.38
C GLU A 990 -17.00 -5.04 -43.43
N PRO A 991 -17.34 -4.64 -44.68
CA PRO A 991 -16.34 -4.27 -45.66
C PRO A 991 -15.68 -2.95 -45.22
N THR A 992 -14.35 -2.93 -45.01
CA THR A 992 -13.67 -1.77 -44.41
C THR A 992 -12.79 -1.00 -45.38
N SER A 993 -12.13 -1.69 -46.31
CA SER A 993 -11.10 -1.11 -47.17
C SER A 993 -11.19 -1.59 -48.61
N LEU A 994 -10.83 -0.70 -49.53
CA LEU A 994 -10.93 -0.85 -50.98
C LEU A 994 -9.59 -0.50 -51.63
N ALA A 995 -9.11 -1.32 -52.56
CA ALA A 995 -7.93 -1.01 -53.36
C ALA A 995 -8.00 -1.62 -54.75
N PHE A 996 -7.80 -0.79 -55.78
CA PHE A 996 -7.63 -1.25 -57.15
C PHE A 996 -6.18 -1.69 -57.39
N ALA A 997 -6.02 -2.80 -58.10
CA ALA A 997 -4.75 -3.21 -58.70
C ALA A 997 -4.58 -2.56 -60.08
N PRO A 998 -3.33 -2.50 -60.60
CA PRO A 998 -3.05 -1.94 -61.94
C PRO A 998 -3.75 -2.66 -63.10
N ASP A 999 -4.30 -3.86 -62.88
CA ASP A 999 -5.06 -4.62 -63.87
C ASP A 999 -6.57 -4.37 -63.81
N GLY A 1000 -7.03 -3.43 -62.96
CA GLY A 1000 -8.43 -3.11 -62.74
C GLY A 1000 -9.14 -4.02 -61.72
N THR A 1001 -8.45 -4.98 -61.11
CA THR A 1001 -9.03 -5.82 -60.05
C THR A 1001 -9.26 -5.00 -58.77
N LEU A 1002 -10.47 -5.04 -58.20
CA LEU A 1002 -10.78 -4.42 -56.91
C LEU A 1002 -10.64 -5.44 -55.77
N TYR A 1003 -9.84 -5.13 -54.77
CA TYR A 1003 -9.75 -5.88 -53.52
C TYR A 1003 -10.55 -5.21 -52.42
N VAL A 1004 -11.34 -6.01 -51.71
CA VAL A 1004 -12.18 -5.58 -50.59
C VAL A 1004 -11.81 -6.35 -49.33
N ALA A 1005 -11.49 -5.61 -48.26
CA ALA A 1005 -11.29 -6.18 -46.93
C ALA A 1005 -12.65 -6.45 -46.27
N ASP A 1006 -13.06 -7.71 -46.21
CA ASP A 1006 -14.33 -8.17 -45.65
C ASP A 1006 -14.08 -8.68 -44.22
N THR A 1007 -13.97 -7.73 -43.29
CA THR A 1007 -13.25 -7.92 -42.02
C THR A 1007 -13.89 -8.96 -41.12
N TRP A 1008 -15.21 -8.91 -40.87
CA TRP A 1008 -15.85 -9.86 -39.95
C TRP A 1008 -16.07 -11.24 -40.57
N ASN A 1009 -16.02 -11.34 -41.90
CA ASN A 1009 -15.87 -12.61 -42.60
C ASN A 1009 -14.41 -13.10 -42.68
N ARG A 1010 -13.46 -12.35 -42.11
CA ARG A 1010 -12.03 -12.68 -42.01
C ARG A 1010 -11.41 -13.04 -43.35
N ARG A 1011 -11.70 -12.25 -44.39
CA ARG A 1011 -11.22 -12.54 -45.75
C ARG A 1011 -10.96 -11.28 -46.56
N ILE A 1012 -10.15 -11.44 -47.59
CA ILE A 1012 -10.07 -10.50 -48.70
C ILE A 1012 -10.82 -11.11 -49.89
N GLN A 1013 -11.65 -10.30 -50.55
CA GLN A 1013 -12.32 -10.68 -51.79
C GLN A 1013 -11.80 -9.81 -52.93
N ALA A 1014 -11.53 -10.43 -54.08
CA ALA A 1014 -11.11 -9.76 -55.31
C ALA A 1014 -12.25 -9.77 -56.33
N PHE A 1015 -12.46 -8.66 -57.01
CA PHE A 1015 -13.55 -8.42 -57.94
C PHE A 1015 -13.04 -7.85 -59.27
N SER A 1016 -13.77 -8.11 -60.34
CA SER A 1016 -13.65 -7.35 -61.59
C SER A 1016 -14.18 -5.92 -61.43
N ALA A 1017 -13.95 -5.07 -62.43
CA ALA A 1017 -14.50 -3.71 -62.50
C ALA A 1017 -16.04 -3.68 -62.38
N GLU A 1018 -16.73 -4.71 -62.89
CA GLU A 1018 -18.18 -4.89 -62.80
C GLU A 1018 -18.64 -5.52 -61.47
N MET A 1019 -17.76 -5.63 -60.46
CA MET A 1019 -18.04 -6.22 -59.14
C MET A 1019 -18.46 -7.69 -59.18
N ILE A 1020 -18.02 -8.43 -60.20
CA ILE A 1020 -18.15 -9.90 -60.24
C ILE A 1020 -17.03 -10.51 -59.40
N PRO A 1021 -17.34 -11.36 -58.38
CA PRO A 1021 -16.31 -12.00 -57.56
C PRO A 1021 -15.38 -12.87 -58.42
N LEU A 1022 -14.07 -12.65 -58.30
CA LEU A 1022 -13.04 -13.40 -59.01
C LEU A 1022 -12.44 -14.50 -58.12
N ARG A 1023 -12.04 -14.12 -56.90
CA ARG A 1023 -11.37 -15.01 -55.93
C ARG A 1023 -11.42 -14.41 -54.53
N GLN A 1024 -11.10 -15.23 -53.53
CA GLN A 1024 -11.03 -14.83 -52.13
C GLN A 1024 -10.07 -15.74 -51.36
N TRP A 1025 -9.53 -15.23 -50.26
CA TRP A 1025 -8.76 -16.04 -49.31
C TRP A 1025 -8.98 -15.53 -47.89
N ALA A 1026 -8.79 -16.42 -46.91
CA ALA A 1026 -8.95 -16.11 -45.50
C ALA A 1026 -7.74 -15.36 -44.94
N ILE A 1027 -8.00 -14.45 -44.01
CA ILE A 1027 -7.02 -13.87 -43.11
C ILE A 1027 -7.32 -14.37 -41.71
N GLU A 1028 -6.61 -15.42 -41.30
CA GLU A 1028 -6.91 -16.16 -40.06
C GLU A 1028 -6.77 -15.29 -38.81
N SER A 1029 -5.95 -14.24 -38.84
CA SER A 1029 -5.71 -13.37 -37.68
C SER A 1029 -6.77 -12.28 -37.45
N TRP A 1030 -7.67 -12.03 -38.40
CA TRP A 1030 -8.74 -11.03 -38.26
C TRP A 1030 -9.92 -11.55 -37.43
N GLU A 1031 -9.69 -11.85 -36.16
CA GLU A 1031 -10.71 -12.42 -35.25
C GLU A 1031 -11.55 -11.34 -34.53
N SER A 1032 -11.05 -10.11 -34.47
CA SER A 1032 -11.66 -9.02 -33.71
C SER A 1032 -12.95 -8.50 -34.34
N THR A 1033 -13.97 -8.31 -33.50
CA THR A 1033 -15.21 -7.62 -33.87
C THR A 1033 -15.16 -6.12 -33.58
N SER A 1034 -13.97 -5.57 -33.24
CA SER A 1034 -13.79 -4.15 -32.96
C SER A 1034 -14.35 -3.30 -34.11
N VAL A 1035 -15.10 -2.26 -33.76
CA VAL A 1035 -15.58 -1.27 -34.74
C VAL A 1035 -14.52 -0.21 -35.03
N VAL A 1036 -13.47 -0.14 -34.20
CA VAL A 1036 -12.42 0.90 -34.19
C VAL A 1036 -11.15 0.43 -34.92
N ASN A 1037 -10.69 -0.79 -34.62
CA ASN A 1037 -9.39 -1.32 -35.06
C ASN A 1037 -9.55 -2.14 -36.34
N LYS A 1038 -9.61 -1.46 -37.48
CA LYS A 1038 -10.16 -2.04 -38.70
C LYS A 1038 -9.12 -2.09 -39.80
N PRO A 1039 -8.91 -3.25 -40.42
CA PRO A 1039 -7.80 -3.45 -41.33
C PRO A 1039 -8.03 -2.73 -42.65
N TYR A 1040 -6.90 -2.37 -43.26
CA TYR A 1040 -6.81 -1.77 -44.59
C TYR A 1040 -6.11 -2.72 -45.54
N VAL A 1041 -6.48 -2.63 -46.82
CA VAL A 1041 -5.81 -3.32 -47.91
C VAL A 1041 -5.26 -2.32 -48.91
N ARG A 1042 -4.06 -2.57 -49.43
CA ARG A 1042 -3.45 -1.82 -50.53
C ARG A 1042 -2.74 -2.78 -51.48
N VAL A 1043 -2.60 -2.37 -52.74
CA VAL A 1043 -1.96 -3.18 -53.77
C VAL A 1043 -0.76 -2.41 -54.31
N ASP A 1044 0.37 -3.09 -54.48
CA ASP A 1044 1.55 -2.50 -55.12
C ASP A 1044 1.44 -2.55 -56.66
N ARG A 1045 2.44 -2.00 -57.36
CA ARG A 1045 2.48 -2.01 -58.83
C ARG A 1045 2.65 -3.40 -59.45
N ALA A 1046 3.14 -4.37 -58.68
CA ALA A 1046 3.31 -5.75 -59.13
C ALA A 1046 2.04 -6.60 -58.90
N GLY A 1047 1.01 -6.06 -58.24
CA GLY A 1047 -0.23 -6.75 -57.93
C GLY A 1047 -0.21 -7.50 -56.59
N ASN A 1048 0.80 -7.31 -55.74
CA ASN A 1048 0.85 -7.90 -54.41
C ASN A 1048 -0.07 -7.14 -53.46
N VAL A 1049 -0.76 -7.88 -52.59
CA VAL A 1049 -1.79 -7.36 -51.69
C VAL A 1049 -1.24 -7.26 -50.27
N TYR A 1050 -1.23 -6.06 -49.74
CA TYR A 1050 -0.81 -5.72 -48.40
C TYR A 1050 -2.03 -5.51 -47.52
N ALA A 1051 -2.09 -6.22 -46.40
CA ALA A 1051 -3.20 -6.18 -45.47
C ALA A 1051 -2.68 -5.83 -44.07
N SER A 1052 -3.20 -4.76 -43.47
CA SER A 1052 -2.88 -4.49 -42.07
C SER A 1052 -3.58 -5.48 -41.15
N ASP A 1053 -2.90 -5.86 -40.08
CA ASP A 1053 -3.39 -6.75 -39.04
C ASP A 1053 -3.29 -6.00 -37.69
N PRO A 1054 -4.23 -5.07 -37.41
CA PRO A 1054 -4.07 -4.09 -36.34
C PRO A 1054 -3.94 -4.73 -34.97
N GLU A 1055 -4.69 -5.81 -34.72
CA GLU A 1055 -4.79 -6.51 -33.44
C GLU A 1055 -3.58 -7.43 -33.18
N ARG A 1056 -2.78 -7.72 -34.21
CA ARG A 1056 -1.50 -8.42 -34.08
C ARG A 1056 -0.30 -7.54 -34.42
N TYR A 1057 -0.52 -6.23 -34.52
CA TYR A 1057 0.51 -5.20 -34.66
C TYR A 1057 1.47 -5.45 -35.83
N ARG A 1058 0.95 -5.86 -37.00
CA ARG A 1058 1.76 -6.23 -38.16
C ARG A 1058 1.08 -5.94 -39.50
N VAL A 1059 1.83 -6.12 -40.58
CA VAL A 1059 1.34 -6.11 -41.96
C VAL A 1059 1.59 -7.48 -42.58
N LEU A 1060 0.59 -7.99 -43.32
CA LEU A 1060 0.61 -9.25 -44.06
C LEU A 1060 0.72 -8.96 -45.56
N VAL A 1061 1.54 -9.71 -46.28
CA VAL A 1061 1.76 -9.53 -47.71
C VAL A 1061 1.41 -10.82 -48.46
N PHE A 1062 0.60 -10.70 -49.50
CA PHE A 1062 0.13 -11.79 -50.35
C PHE A 1062 0.42 -11.49 -51.82
N ASP A 1063 0.55 -12.53 -52.64
CA ASP A 1063 0.55 -12.35 -54.10
C ASP A 1063 -0.88 -12.08 -54.63
N ALA A 1064 -0.98 -11.80 -55.93
CA ALA A 1064 -2.26 -11.54 -56.58
C ALA A 1064 -3.24 -12.72 -56.45
N GLN A 1065 -2.77 -13.95 -56.25
CA GLN A 1065 -3.56 -15.17 -56.12
C GLN A 1065 -3.99 -15.45 -54.66
N GLY A 1066 -3.47 -14.69 -53.69
CA GLY A 1066 -3.77 -14.84 -52.27
C GLY A 1066 -2.79 -15.75 -51.52
N ALA A 1067 -1.66 -16.12 -52.11
CA ALA A 1067 -0.63 -16.90 -51.43
C ALA A 1067 0.20 -16.00 -50.50
N PHE A 1068 0.44 -16.46 -49.27
CA PHE A 1068 1.19 -15.70 -48.27
C PHE A 1068 2.69 -15.59 -48.61
N LEU A 1069 3.17 -14.36 -48.73
CA LEU A 1069 4.55 -14.04 -49.07
C LEU A 1069 5.40 -13.77 -47.82
N LEU A 1070 5.02 -12.80 -46.98
CA LEU A 1070 5.72 -12.47 -45.74
C LEU A 1070 4.82 -11.69 -44.77
N SER A 1071 5.27 -11.57 -43.52
CA SER A 1071 4.72 -10.62 -42.54
C SER A 1071 5.84 -9.81 -41.90
N PHE A 1072 5.56 -8.57 -41.47
CA PHE A 1072 6.52 -7.75 -40.71
C PHE A 1072 5.78 -6.86 -39.70
N GLY A 1073 6.45 -6.50 -38.61
CA GLY A 1073 5.86 -5.76 -37.49
C GLY A 1073 5.57 -6.61 -36.25
N GLN A 1074 5.63 -5.96 -35.11
CA GLN A 1074 5.26 -6.48 -33.79
C GLN A 1074 4.79 -5.32 -32.90
N TYR A 1075 4.28 -5.58 -31.70
CA TYR A 1075 3.96 -4.52 -30.74
C TYR A 1075 5.21 -3.72 -30.35
N GLY A 1076 5.15 -2.40 -30.49
CA GLY A 1076 6.20 -1.52 -30.01
C GLY A 1076 6.18 -0.15 -30.67
N ALA A 1077 7.08 0.72 -30.21
CA ALA A 1077 7.26 2.08 -30.72
C ALA A 1077 8.61 2.30 -31.42
N ASP A 1078 9.41 1.25 -31.63
CA ASP A 1078 10.63 1.33 -32.43
C ASP A 1078 10.33 1.41 -33.94
N MET A 1079 11.36 1.49 -34.78
CA MET A 1079 11.24 1.71 -36.22
C MET A 1079 10.81 0.46 -37.02
N ALA A 1080 10.71 -0.71 -36.40
CA ALA A 1080 10.25 -1.95 -37.02
C ALA A 1080 8.91 -2.46 -36.42
N SER A 1081 8.36 -1.73 -35.44
CA SER A 1081 7.21 -2.14 -34.65
C SER A 1081 6.04 -1.15 -34.77
N PHE A 1082 4.84 -1.62 -34.44
CA PHE A 1082 3.59 -0.87 -34.50
C PHE A 1082 2.84 -0.94 -33.17
N ALA A 1083 2.00 0.05 -32.88
CA ALA A 1083 1.00 -0.02 -31.81
C ALA A 1083 -0.40 -0.21 -32.37
N LEU A 1084 -0.70 0.36 -33.55
CA LEU A 1084 -1.95 0.10 -34.26
C LEU A 1084 -1.78 0.43 -35.76
N PRO A 1085 -1.27 -0.51 -36.58
CA PRO A 1085 -1.08 -0.28 -38.01
C PRO A 1085 -2.44 -0.27 -38.72
N LEU A 1086 -2.79 0.83 -39.38
CA LEU A 1086 -4.06 1.02 -40.09
C LEU A 1086 -3.84 1.26 -41.58
N GLY A 1087 -4.14 2.47 -42.07
CA GLY A 1087 -4.06 2.84 -43.47
C GLY A 1087 -2.65 2.78 -44.01
N MET A 1088 -2.56 2.50 -45.31
CA MET A 1088 -1.30 2.34 -46.03
C MET A 1088 -1.37 3.08 -47.38
N ALA A 1089 -0.23 3.47 -47.92
CA ALA A 1089 -0.12 3.98 -49.29
C ALA A 1089 1.28 3.69 -49.85
N PHE A 1090 1.39 3.58 -51.17
CA PHE A 1090 2.67 3.42 -51.87
C PHE A 1090 3.13 4.73 -52.49
N GLU A 1091 4.42 5.01 -52.37
CA GLU A 1091 5.08 6.08 -53.11
C GLU A 1091 5.48 5.63 -54.52
N ALA A 1092 5.88 6.61 -55.35
CA ALA A 1092 6.20 6.35 -56.74
C ALA A 1092 7.46 5.49 -56.95
N ASP A 1093 8.34 5.40 -55.95
CA ASP A 1093 9.54 4.57 -55.92
C ASP A 1093 9.31 3.17 -55.32
N GLY A 1094 8.09 2.88 -54.84
CA GLY A 1094 7.70 1.59 -54.26
C GLY A 1094 7.79 1.53 -52.74
N ASP A 1095 8.18 2.62 -52.07
CA ASP A 1095 8.16 2.71 -50.61
C ASP A 1095 6.73 2.59 -50.06
N LEU A 1096 6.61 1.96 -48.90
CA LEU A 1096 5.34 1.74 -48.22
C LEU A 1096 5.20 2.67 -47.02
N LEU A 1097 4.21 3.55 -47.07
CA LEU A 1097 3.78 4.35 -45.93
C LEU A 1097 2.75 3.59 -45.12
N VAL A 1098 2.95 3.48 -43.81
CA VAL A 1098 2.02 2.86 -42.86
C VAL A 1098 1.66 3.86 -41.78
N VAL A 1099 0.36 4.00 -41.53
CA VAL A 1099 -0.17 4.80 -40.43
C VAL A 1099 -0.16 3.95 -39.15
N ASP A 1100 0.63 4.37 -38.17
CA ASP A 1100 0.72 3.73 -36.86
C ASP A 1100 -0.03 4.59 -35.83
N SER A 1101 -1.34 4.35 -35.75
CA SER A 1101 -2.32 5.26 -35.13
C SER A 1101 -2.05 5.53 -33.66
N ASP A 1102 -1.79 4.49 -32.88
CA ASP A 1102 -1.63 4.58 -31.42
C ASP A 1102 -0.24 5.09 -31.00
N ASN A 1103 0.77 4.94 -31.87
CA ASN A 1103 2.03 5.66 -31.72
C ASN A 1103 2.00 7.08 -32.32
N HIS A 1104 0.85 7.49 -32.88
CA HIS A 1104 0.58 8.83 -33.41
C HIS A 1104 1.57 9.26 -34.51
N ARG A 1105 1.94 8.34 -35.41
CA ARG A 1105 3.00 8.58 -36.40
C ARG A 1105 2.72 7.88 -37.73
N LEU A 1106 3.48 8.30 -38.73
CA LEU A 1106 3.60 7.64 -40.03
C LEU A 1106 4.98 6.99 -40.10
N LEU A 1107 5.05 5.79 -40.67
CA LEU A 1107 6.27 5.04 -40.89
C LEU A 1107 6.45 4.79 -42.38
N GLU A 1108 7.64 5.09 -42.90
CA GLU A 1108 8.00 4.82 -44.28
C GLU A 1108 8.97 3.64 -44.35
N PHE A 1109 8.56 2.59 -45.03
CA PHE A 1109 9.35 1.38 -45.22
C PHE A 1109 9.92 1.33 -46.64
N PRO A 1110 11.15 0.81 -46.82
CA PRO A 1110 11.63 0.43 -48.15
C PRO A 1110 10.68 -0.61 -48.77
N PRO A 1111 10.72 -0.83 -50.10
CA PRO A 1111 9.85 -1.78 -50.77
C PRO A 1111 9.93 -3.14 -50.07
N PRO A 1112 8.87 -3.61 -49.38
CA PRO A 1112 9.02 -4.66 -48.38
C PRO A 1112 9.53 -6.00 -48.93
N LEU A 1113 9.19 -6.34 -50.18
CA LEU A 1113 9.63 -7.56 -50.84
C LEU A 1113 11.09 -7.48 -51.35
N GLU A 1114 11.59 -6.29 -51.68
CA GLU A 1114 12.99 -6.09 -52.08
C GLU A 1114 13.91 -6.05 -50.85
N ALA A 1115 13.46 -5.38 -49.79
CA ALA A 1115 14.16 -5.36 -48.50
C ALA A 1115 14.31 -6.78 -47.93
N ALA A 1116 13.31 -7.62 -48.13
CA ALA A 1116 13.30 -9.03 -47.75
C ALA A 1116 14.36 -9.88 -48.46
N GLY A 1117 14.57 -9.66 -49.76
CA GLY A 1117 15.53 -10.43 -50.58
C GLY A 1117 17.01 -10.09 -50.34
N SER A 1118 17.30 -8.94 -49.73
CA SER A 1118 18.68 -8.43 -49.55
C SER A 1118 19.53 -9.15 -48.48
N LYS A 1119 18.98 -10.13 -47.75
CA LYS A 1119 19.68 -10.90 -46.71
C LYS A 1119 20.36 -12.19 -47.20
N GLU A 1120 20.09 -12.67 -48.42
CA GLU A 1120 20.77 -13.87 -48.95
C GLU A 1120 22.17 -13.58 -49.54
N GLU A 1121 22.61 -12.31 -49.63
CA GLU A 1121 23.92 -11.93 -50.20
C GLU A 1121 24.80 -11.00 -49.32
N ARG A 1122 24.59 -10.92 -48.00
CA ARG A 1122 25.51 -10.18 -47.10
C ARG A 1122 25.96 -10.95 -45.87
#